data_AF-A0A0D1E0E1-F1
#
_entry.id   AF-A0A0D1E0E1-F1
#
_cell.length_a   1.000
_cell.length_b   1.000
_cell.length_c   1.000
_cell.angle_alpha   90.00
_cell.angle_beta   90.00
_cell.angle_gamma   90.00
#
_symmetry.space_group_name_H-M   'P 1'
#
loop_
_entity.id
_entity.type
_entity.pdbx_description
1 polymer ?
#
loop_
_entity_poly.entity_id
_entity_poly.type
_entity_poly.pdbx_seq_one_letter_code
_entity_poly.pdbx_strand_id
1 'polypeptide(L)'
;MAAATLIRKALPQLDDPVVDYLDGYINDAADDPTENLFESVVKPMLESACISDPSSSKQVHDLLPRLLELIQSKLSDDAGVANASGLTRLDKVVDMRNTEMSRTSGFDSAGGVDIALGTTKQNRSTVDVKKLEKQEAKTRAKLAKRAQRDLYESSKLVEQSRQQASYEELFLKVNPLESIGNKGKNKDIHLPNIDVNFGSNRILSNATLTIKAGRRAGLIGRNGVGKSTLLRNMALREIPIPTQISILYVEQEIVGDDTSAIESVLKADVWREKLMQEEAEINAELQKLEESAAAAVAAANAAAAAQASGTDGDDDAAATAGLSRGSAVDMPTRQREIKREELSSRLGEVQAKLVDMEAETGPARAASLLNGLGFKTEDQSRATKTFSGGWRMRLALARALFCKPDLLMLDEPSNHLDLNALAWLEDYFVNDYQGTLLVVSHDRAFLNRVATDIIHMHSERLDYYKGNFDQFYQTREERRRNQQREYEAVQLQRAQLQAFIDRWRVNANRAAQAQSKIKQLEKLPNIEPPEDDDVVHFRLPETDKLPLPLLQISNVTFGYRPERLLLKNVDFDITQQSRVAVVGPNGAGKSTLMKLLMGEITPLQGDQKRNSRLRVGFFSQHHIDQLDLNANPVTFLASKYPGKTEQEYRSHLGAFGIKGMTGLQKIATLSGGQKSRVAFAHISMMRPHVLLLDEPTNHLDTEGLDALCEAIKKFNGGVICISHDETFIHNCLDELWVVDDGKVEKFHGDVAEYKRIILSKNKDRAARP
;
A
#
# COMPACT_ATOMS: atom_id res chain seq x y z
N MET A 1 8.59 7.00 -49.81
CA MET A 1 9.65 6.91 -50.85
C MET A 1 10.57 8.12 -50.90
N ALA A 2 10.09 9.38 -50.94
CA ALA A 2 10.96 10.56 -50.95
C ALA A 2 11.69 10.82 -49.61
N ALA A 3 11.06 10.53 -48.46
CA ALA A 3 11.68 10.75 -47.15
C ALA A 3 12.72 9.67 -46.81
N ALA A 4 12.42 8.39 -47.04
CA ALA A 4 13.38 7.29 -46.87
C ALA A 4 14.70 7.48 -47.67
N THR A 5 14.62 7.99 -48.91
CA THR A 5 15.83 8.24 -49.73
C THR A 5 16.64 9.42 -49.21
N LEU A 6 15.99 10.46 -48.70
CA LEU A 6 16.68 11.61 -48.08
C LEU A 6 17.36 11.23 -46.76
N ILE A 7 16.70 10.41 -45.93
CA ILE A 7 17.27 9.88 -44.68
C ILE A 7 18.47 8.98 -44.97
N ARG A 8 18.36 8.05 -45.92
CA ARG A 8 19.48 7.17 -46.32
C ARG A 8 20.67 7.92 -46.94
N LYS A 9 20.41 9.00 -47.69
CA LYS A 9 21.49 9.80 -48.32
C LYS A 9 22.30 10.60 -47.29
N ALA A 10 21.67 11.05 -46.22
CA ALA A 10 22.32 11.82 -45.17
C ALA A 10 22.90 10.93 -44.05
N LEU A 11 22.27 9.80 -43.75
CA LEU A 11 22.69 8.86 -42.70
C LEU A 11 22.73 7.42 -43.26
N PRO A 12 23.84 7.02 -43.90
CA PRO A 12 23.96 5.69 -44.50
C PRO A 12 24.16 4.55 -43.48
N GLN A 13 24.39 4.86 -42.21
CA GLN A 13 24.63 3.91 -41.12
C GLN A 13 23.37 3.57 -40.30
N LEU A 14 22.21 4.13 -40.65
CA LEU A 14 20.96 3.90 -39.92
C LEU A 14 20.35 2.54 -40.30
N ASP A 15 19.89 1.77 -39.31
CA ASP A 15 19.27 0.47 -39.54
C ASP A 15 17.96 0.58 -40.35
N ASP A 16 17.78 -0.33 -41.32
CA ASP A 16 16.63 -0.36 -42.24
C ASP A 16 15.25 -0.29 -41.55
N PRO A 17 14.99 -0.99 -40.42
CA PRO A 17 13.69 -0.92 -39.74
C PRO A 17 13.39 0.46 -39.16
N VAL A 18 14.40 1.23 -38.77
CA VAL A 18 14.24 2.59 -38.22
C VAL A 18 13.90 3.57 -39.35
N VAL A 19 14.56 3.42 -40.51
CA VAL A 19 14.26 4.22 -41.70
C VAL A 19 12.83 3.94 -42.18
N ASP A 20 12.40 2.68 -42.21
CA ASP A 20 11.06 2.29 -42.66
C ASP A 20 9.97 2.76 -41.67
N TYR A 21 10.24 2.71 -40.37
CA TYR A 21 9.36 3.26 -39.34
C TYR A 21 9.19 4.78 -39.48
N LEU A 22 10.29 5.51 -39.71
CA LEU A 22 10.25 6.96 -39.91
C LEU A 22 9.60 7.36 -41.23
N ASP A 23 9.80 6.64 -42.35
CA ASP A 23 9.10 6.90 -43.62
C ASP A 23 7.60 6.62 -43.48
N GLY A 24 7.22 5.53 -42.79
CA GLY A 24 5.82 5.23 -42.47
C GLY A 24 5.18 6.35 -41.65
N TYR A 25 5.85 6.79 -40.59
CA TYR A 25 5.34 7.83 -39.70
C TYR A 25 5.22 9.20 -40.37
N ILE A 26 6.19 9.58 -41.21
CA ILE A 26 6.16 10.84 -41.98
C ILE A 26 5.08 10.81 -43.07
N ASN A 27 4.72 9.64 -43.59
CA ASN A 27 3.63 9.50 -44.54
C ASN A 27 2.25 9.48 -43.85
N ASP A 28 2.14 8.95 -42.63
CA ASP A 28 0.89 8.91 -41.85
C ASP A 28 0.62 10.22 -41.08
N ALA A 29 1.63 11.08 -40.86
CA ALA A 29 1.49 12.37 -40.18
C ALA A 29 0.66 13.43 -40.95
N ALA A 30 0.07 13.07 -42.10
CA ALA A 30 -0.86 13.92 -42.84
C ALA A 30 -2.24 14.05 -42.16
N ASP A 31 -2.60 13.14 -41.25
CA ASP A 31 -3.95 13.06 -40.65
C ASP A 31 -4.13 13.86 -39.34
N ASP A 32 -3.07 14.42 -38.74
CA ASP A 32 -3.16 15.07 -37.42
C ASP A 32 -2.44 16.43 -37.38
N PRO A 33 -3.15 17.57 -37.47
CA PRO A 33 -2.56 18.91 -37.61
C PRO A 33 -2.16 19.50 -36.25
N THR A 34 -1.46 18.73 -35.41
CA THR A 34 -0.89 19.22 -34.16
C THR A 34 0.63 19.31 -34.29
N GLU A 35 1.12 20.54 -34.48
CA GLU A 35 2.50 20.92 -34.79
C GLU A 35 3.61 20.52 -33.77
N ASN A 36 3.39 19.61 -32.81
CA ASN A 36 4.36 19.30 -31.75
C ASN A 36 4.88 17.84 -31.71
N LEU A 37 4.49 16.99 -32.67
CA LEU A 37 4.93 15.59 -32.72
C LEU A 37 6.28 15.38 -33.42
N PHE A 38 6.63 16.22 -34.40
CA PHE A 38 7.92 16.15 -35.11
C PHE A 38 9.11 16.43 -34.16
N GLU A 39 8.98 17.44 -33.30
CA GLU A 39 10.01 17.79 -32.33
C GLU A 39 10.13 16.79 -31.16
N SER A 40 9.06 16.05 -30.84
CA SER A 40 9.04 15.12 -29.71
C SER A 40 9.44 13.70 -30.05
N VAL A 41 9.24 13.25 -31.29
CA VAL A 41 9.52 11.86 -31.69
C VAL A 41 10.61 11.77 -32.76
N VAL A 42 10.49 12.50 -33.86
CA VAL A 42 11.39 12.35 -35.01
C VAL A 42 12.77 12.97 -34.72
N LYS A 43 12.80 14.18 -34.17
CA LYS A 43 14.05 14.88 -33.84
C LYS A 43 14.89 14.13 -32.77
N PRO A 44 14.33 13.69 -31.63
CA PRO A 44 15.11 12.97 -30.62
C PRO A 44 15.56 11.58 -31.08
N MET A 45 14.79 10.91 -31.95
CA MET A 45 15.16 9.61 -32.49
C MET A 45 16.33 9.71 -33.49
N LEU A 46 16.36 10.77 -34.31
CA LEU A 46 17.50 11.06 -35.20
C LEU A 46 18.73 11.56 -34.45
N GLU A 47 18.55 12.40 -33.41
CA GLU A 47 19.64 12.87 -32.56
C GLU A 47 20.24 11.73 -31.73
N SER A 48 19.42 10.83 -31.17
CA SER A 48 19.89 9.67 -30.40
C SER A 48 20.63 8.64 -31.25
N ALA A 49 20.22 8.45 -32.52
CA ALA A 49 20.93 7.57 -33.44
C ALA A 49 22.32 8.12 -33.87
N CYS A 50 22.59 9.41 -33.66
CA CYS A 50 23.83 10.07 -34.08
C CYS A 50 24.83 10.33 -32.93
N ILE A 51 24.54 9.85 -31.71
CA ILE A 51 25.39 10.07 -30.51
C ILE A 51 26.82 9.51 -30.71
N SER A 52 27.00 8.52 -31.59
CA SER A 52 28.28 7.83 -31.79
C SER A 52 29.26 8.53 -32.75
N ASP A 53 28.83 9.48 -33.61
CA ASP A 53 29.71 10.11 -34.60
C ASP A 53 29.52 11.65 -34.70
N PRO A 54 30.52 12.47 -34.32
CA PRO A 54 30.41 13.94 -34.31
C PRO A 54 30.17 14.59 -35.69
N SER A 55 30.58 13.92 -36.76
CA SER A 55 30.41 14.41 -38.15
C SER A 55 28.95 14.29 -38.63
N SER A 56 28.20 13.33 -38.11
CA SER A 56 26.83 13.00 -38.50
C SER A 56 25.82 14.00 -37.93
N SER A 57 26.10 14.61 -36.78
CA SER A 57 25.25 15.62 -36.14
C SER A 57 25.00 16.85 -37.03
N LYS A 58 26.02 17.33 -37.75
CA LYS A 58 25.85 18.45 -38.69
C LYS A 58 24.96 18.09 -39.87
N GLN A 59 25.04 16.85 -40.34
CA GLN A 59 24.21 16.35 -41.44
C GLN A 59 22.75 16.21 -41.02
N VAL A 60 22.47 15.82 -39.77
CA VAL A 60 21.10 15.79 -39.22
C VAL A 60 20.49 17.18 -39.10
N HIS A 61 21.27 18.16 -38.62
CA HIS A 61 20.79 19.55 -38.53
C HIS A 61 20.48 20.17 -39.91
N ASP A 62 21.17 19.76 -40.98
CA ASP A 62 20.85 20.17 -42.36
C ASP A 62 19.66 19.40 -42.98
N LEU A 63 19.35 18.21 -42.44
CA LEU A 63 18.27 17.34 -42.95
C LEU A 63 16.89 17.73 -42.37
N LEU A 64 16.86 18.13 -41.09
CA LEU A 64 15.63 18.50 -40.37
C LEU A 64 14.78 19.56 -41.09
N PRO A 65 15.34 20.67 -41.62
CA PRO A 65 14.55 21.69 -42.33
C PRO A 65 13.95 21.15 -43.61
N ARG A 66 14.68 20.29 -44.34
CA ARG A 66 14.23 19.70 -45.61
C ARG A 66 13.11 18.68 -45.42
N LEU A 67 13.13 17.93 -44.32
CA LEU A 67 12.01 17.03 -43.98
C LEU A 67 10.77 17.81 -43.57
N LEU A 68 10.96 18.92 -42.83
CA LEU A 68 9.86 19.79 -42.41
C LEU A 68 9.19 20.45 -43.63
N GLU A 69 9.98 20.93 -44.60
CA GLU A 69 9.49 21.50 -45.86
C GLU A 69 8.70 20.48 -46.71
N LEU A 70 9.13 19.21 -46.71
CA LEU A 70 8.48 18.11 -47.42
C LEU A 70 7.16 17.66 -46.76
N ILE A 71 7.07 17.76 -45.43
CA ILE A 71 5.83 17.55 -44.68
C ILE A 71 4.85 18.70 -44.94
N GLN A 72 5.32 19.95 -44.90
CA GLN A 72 4.50 21.13 -45.19
C GLN A 72 3.96 21.14 -46.62
N SER A 73 4.77 20.75 -47.62
CA SER A 73 4.31 20.66 -49.01
C SER A 73 3.23 19.59 -49.21
N LYS A 74 3.33 18.47 -48.47
CA LYS A 74 2.30 17.41 -48.52
C LYS A 74 1.01 17.82 -47.81
N LEU A 75 1.10 18.58 -46.71
CA LEU A 75 -0.05 19.14 -46.01
C LEU A 75 -0.85 20.10 -46.91
N SER A 76 -0.17 20.88 -47.77
CA SER A 76 -0.82 21.80 -48.71
C SER A 76 -1.51 21.10 -49.89
N ASP A 77 -1.04 19.92 -50.32
CA ASP A 77 -1.63 19.18 -51.42
C ASP A 77 -2.96 18.49 -51.01
N ASP A 78 -3.13 18.10 -49.74
CA ASP A 78 -4.37 17.48 -49.23
C ASP A 78 -5.45 18.48 -48.75
N ALA A 79 -5.09 19.75 -48.56
CA ALA A 79 -6.05 20.81 -48.20
C ALA A 79 -7.13 21.07 -49.27
N GLY A 80 -6.93 20.56 -50.50
CA GLY A 80 -7.92 20.63 -51.58
C GLY A 80 -9.08 19.63 -51.47
N VAL A 81 -9.00 18.62 -50.59
CA VAL A 81 -9.98 17.52 -50.52
C VAL A 81 -10.63 17.37 -49.13
N ALA A 82 -10.10 18.02 -48.09
CA ALA A 82 -10.50 17.80 -46.69
C ALA A 82 -11.58 18.74 -46.10
N ASN A 83 -12.41 19.40 -46.91
CA ASN A 83 -13.54 20.23 -46.41
C ASN A 83 -14.85 19.43 -46.20
N ALA A 84 -14.75 18.18 -45.75
CA ALA A 84 -15.91 17.34 -45.48
C ALA A 84 -15.71 16.34 -44.32
N SER A 85 -15.25 16.80 -43.15
CA SER A 85 -15.49 16.09 -41.87
C SER A 85 -15.07 16.91 -40.64
N GLY A 86 -15.75 18.02 -40.38
CA GLY A 86 -15.77 18.64 -39.05
C GLY A 86 -16.97 18.16 -38.24
N LEU A 87 -16.75 17.59 -37.04
CA LEU A 87 -17.82 17.21 -36.11
C LEU A 87 -18.65 18.45 -35.70
N THR A 88 -19.93 18.44 -36.03
CA THR A 88 -20.92 19.40 -35.50
C THR A 88 -21.60 18.85 -34.24
N ARG A 89 -21.81 19.71 -33.24
CA ARG A 89 -22.58 19.40 -32.02
C ARG A 89 -24.05 19.09 -32.38
N LEU A 90 -24.58 18.01 -31.81
CA LEU A 90 -25.95 17.54 -32.03
C LEU A 90 -26.96 18.34 -31.19
N ASP A 91 -27.58 19.35 -31.81
CA ASP A 91 -28.81 20.00 -31.33
C ASP A 91 -30.03 19.45 -32.08
N LYS A 92 -30.40 18.17 -31.83
CA LYS A 92 -31.77 17.65 -31.91
C LYS A 92 -31.80 16.13 -31.66
N VAL A 93 -32.69 15.71 -30.76
CA VAL A 93 -33.02 14.30 -30.52
C VAL A 93 -33.87 13.79 -31.68
N VAL A 94 -33.47 12.68 -32.32
CA VAL A 94 -34.22 12.02 -33.39
C VAL A 94 -34.60 10.60 -32.96
N ASP A 95 -35.90 10.33 -33.02
CA ASP A 95 -36.54 9.04 -32.73
C ASP A 95 -36.13 7.94 -33.73
N MET A 96 -35.60 6.84 -33.20
CA MET A 96 -35.32 5.60 -33.96
C MET A 96 -36.61 4.80 -34.22
N ARG A 97 -37.46 5.29 -35.12
CA ARG A 97 -38.62 4.51 -35.59
C ARG A 97 -38.75 4.30 -37.08
N ASN A 98 -37.90 4.90 -37.91
CA ASN A 98 -37.93 4.68 -39.35
C ASN A 98 -36.58 5.01 -39.98
N THR A 99 -35.68 4.03 -40.11
CA THR A 99 -34.74 4.02 -41.25
C THR A 99 -34.29 2.59 -41.57
N GLU A 100 -34.47 2.24 -42.84
CA GLU A 100 -34.30 0.92 -43.43
C GLU A 100 -32.83 0.56 -43.68
N MET A 101 -32.50 -0.72 -43.47
CA MET A 101 -31.21 -1.35 -43.80
C MET A 101 -31.04 -1.51 -45.32
N SER A 102 -29.89 -1.08 -45.84
CA SER A 102 -29.50 -1.38 -47.22
C SER A 102 -28.72 -2.70 -47.33
N ARG A 103 -29.40 -3.70 -47.92
CA ARG A 103 -28.98 -4.58 -49.02
C ARG A 103 -27.70 -5.44 -48.85
N THR A 104 -27.88 -6.58 -48.18
CA THR A 104 -27.36 -7.87 -48.69
C THR A 104 -28.54 -8.65 -49.28
N SER A 105 -28.85 -8.39 -50.55
CA SER A 105 -29.94 -9.03 -51.28
C SER A 105 -29.36 -10.10 -52.20
N GLY A 106 -29.68 -11.37 -51.96
CA GLY A 106 -29.25 -12.43 -52.85
C GLY A 106 -29.82 -13.81 -52.56
N PHE A 107 -30.96 -13.96 -51.89
CA PHE A 107 -31.73 -15.21 -51.89
C PHE A 107 -33.11 -15.00 -51.27
N ASP A 108 -34.09 -14.57 -52.06
CA ASP A 108 -35.53 -14.84 -51.90
C ASP A 108 -36.36 -13.69 -52.50
N SER A 109 -36.69 -13.84 -53.78
CA SER A 109 -37.69 -13.00 -54.46
C SER A 109 -38.40 -13.85 -55.51
N ALA A 110 -39.40 -14.61 -55.05
CA ALA A 110 -40.54 -14.97 -55.87
C ALA A 110 -41.73 -15.28 -54.96
N GLY A 111 -42.68 -14.35 -54.90
CA GLY A 111 -44.06 -14.60 -54.49
C GLY A 111 -44.39 -14.22 -53.05
N GLY A 112 -44.79 -12.97 -52.86
CA GLY A 112 -45.60 -12.60 -51.70
C GLY A 112 -46.96 -13.28 -51.73
N VAL A 113 -47.60 -13.35 -50.55
CA VAL A 113 -49.03 -13.04 -50.31
C VAL A 113 -49.34 -13.32 -48.82
N ASP A 114 -49.83 -12.26 -48.19
CA ASP A 114 -50.81 -12.11 -47.11
C ASP A 114 -50.71 -12.83 -45.75
N ILE A 115 -50.72 -11.95 -44.73
CA ILE A 115 -51.03 -12.22 -43.33
C ILE A 115 -52.56 -12.31 -43.19
N ALA A 116 -53.11 -13.52 -43.08
CA ALA A 116 -54.32 -13.80 -42.30
C ALA A 116 -54.55 -15.32 -42.13
N LEU A 117 -54.76 -15.72 -40.87
CA LEU A 117 -55.39 -16.96 -40.39
C LEU A 117 -54.68 -18.32 -40.64
N GLY A 118 -54.35 -19.02 -39.54
CA GLY A 118 -54.26 -20.48 -39.52
C GLY A 118 -53.06 -21.08 -38.80
N THR A 119 -53.28 -21.51 -37.56
CA THR A 119 -52.67 -22.69 -36.90
C THR A 119 -51.41 -23.31 -37.53
N THR A 120 -50.23 -23.21 -36.88
CA THR A 120 -49.40 -24.36 -36.46
C THR A 120 -48.09 -23.98 -35.73
N LYS A 121 -47.83 -24.72 -34.64
CA LYS A 121 -46.54 -25.07 -33.99
C LYS A 121 -45.58 -23.95 -33.53
N GLN A 122 -45.70 -23.65 -32.24
CA GLN A 122 -44.63 -23.09 -31.40
C GLN A 122 -43.42 -24.05 -31.32
N ASN A 123 -42.33 -23.73 -32.01
CA ASN A 123 -41.02 -24.27 -31.64
C ASN A 123 -40.36 -23.32 -30.63
N ARG A 124 -40.48 -23.65 -29.35
CA ARG A 124 -39.65 -23.07 -28.28
C ARG A 124 -38.19 -23.44 -28.55
N SER A 125 -37.34 -22.45 -28.81
CA SER A 125 -35.89 -22.63 -28.77
C SER A 125 -35.49 -23.00 -27.34
N THR A 126 -35.17 -24.28 -27.12
CA THR A 126 -34.56 -24.73 -25.87
C THR A 126 -33.07 -24.44 -25.98
N VAL A 127 -32.61 -23.44 -25.23
CA VAL A 127 -31.19 -23.16 -25.07
C VAL A 127 -30.60 -24.26 -24.19
N ASP A 128 -29.64 -25.01 -24.72
CA ASP A 128 -28.88 -26.01 -23.97
C ASP A 128 -28.09 -25.33 -22.84
N VAL A 129 -28.65 -25.34 -21.62
CA VAL A 129 -28.09 -24.67 -20.43
C VAL A 129 -26.64 -25.08 -20.18
N LYS A 130 -26.29 -26.35 -20.40
CA LYS A 130 -24.91 -26.85 -20.25
C LYS A 130 -23.92 -26.29 -21.29
N LYS A 131 -24.37 -26.01 -22.51
CA LYS A 131 -23.52 -25.39 -23.53
C LYS A 131 -23.37 -23.90 -23.26
N LEU A 132 -24.42 -23.25 -22.78
CA LEU A 132 -24.39 -21.84 -22.36
C LEU A 132 -23.41 -21.67 -21.17
N GLU A 133 -23.54 -22.47 -20.11
CA GLU A 133 -22.63 -22.45 -18.96
C GLU A 133 -21.17 -22.71 -19.35
N LYS A 134 -20.93 -23.67 -20.27
CA LYS A 134 -19.59 -23.96 -20.77
C LYS A 134 -19.02 -22.83 -21.63
N GLN A 135 -19.87 -22.13 -22.37
CA GLN A 135 -19.47 -20.94 -23.12
C GLN A 135 -19.21 -19.77 -22.19
N GLU A 136 -20.11 -19.47 -21.25
CA GLU A 136 -19.95 -18.44 -20.22
C GLU A 136 -18.69 -18.65 -19.37
N ALA A 137 -18.40 -19.89 -18.95
CA ALA A 137 -17.17 -20.20 -18.24
C ALA A 137 -15.91 -19.95 -19.10
N LYS A 138 -15.99 -20.23 -20.41
CA LYS A 138 -14.90 -19.93 -21.35
C LYS A 138 -14.73 -18.42 -21.57
N THR A 139 -15.80 -17.66 -21.74
CA THR A 139 -15.74 -16.19 -21.87
C THR A 139 -15.23 -15.56 -20.59
N ARG A 140 -15.69 -16.02 -19.42
CA ARG A 140 -15.24 -15.56 -18.10
C ARG A 140 -13.75 -15.86 -17.87
N ALA A 141 -13.28 -17.05 -18.24
CA ALA A 141 -11.85 -17.38 -18.18
C ALA A 141 -11.00 -16.55 -19.14
N LYS A 142 -11.51 -16.22 -20.34
CA LYS A 142 -10.83 -15.36 -21.31
C LYS A 142 -10.78 -13.90 -20.83
N LEU A 143 -11.88 -13.40 -20.26
CA LEU A 143 -11.96 -12.09 -19.61
C LEU A 143 -10.99 -12.00 -18.43
N ALA A 144 -10.95 -13.00 -17.55
CA ALA A 144 -10.02 -13.06 -16.42
C ALA A 144 -8.54 -13.03 -16.85
N LYS A 145 -8.17 -13.74 -17.93
CA LYS A 145 -6.81 -13.69 -18.48
C LYS A 145 -6.43 -12.31 -19.05
N ARG A 146 -7.36 -11.63 -19.71
CA ARG A 146 -7.15 -10.28 -20.26
C ARG A 146 -7.02 -9.26 -19.13
N ALA A 147 -7.96 -9.30 -18.18
CA ALA A 147 -7.95 -8.59 -16.91
C ALA A 147 -6.63 -8.68 -16.15
N GLN A 148 -6.03 -9.87 -16.09
CA GLN A 148 -4.76 -10.11 -15.38
C GLN A 148 -3.55 -9.50 -16.09
N ARG A 149 -3.56 -9.44 -17.43
CA ARG A 149 -2.51 -8.77 -18.22
C ARG A 149 -2.61 -7.25 -18.09
N ASP A 150 -3.82 -6.72 -18.16
CA ASP A 150 -4.09 -5.28 -18.02
C ASP A 150 -3.76 -4.79 -16.59
N LEU A 151 -3.99 -5.60 -15.55
CA LEU A 151 -3.61 -5.32 -14.16
C LEU A 151 -2.10 -5.11 -13.97
N TYR A 152 -1.26 -5.90 -14.65
CA TYR A 152 0.20 -5.81 -14.50
C TYR A 152 0.77 -4.57 -15.20
N GLU A 153 0.25 -4.23 -16.38
CA GLU A 153 0.71 -3.07 -17.14
C GLU A 153 0.17 -1.75 -16.56
N SER A 154 -1.11 -1.72 -16.13
CA SER A 154 -1.71 -0.54 -15.48
C SER A 154 -1.15 -0.26 -14.09
N SER A 155 -0.93 -1.28 -13.25
CA SER A 155 -0.33 -1.08 -11.92
C SER A 155 1.10 -0.52 -12.03
N LYS A 156 1.88 -1.01 -13.00
CA LYS A 156 3.26 -0.55 -13.21
C LYS A 156 3.34 0.88 -13.75
N LEU A 157 2.48 1.25 -14.69
CA LEU A 157 2.42 2.62 -15.26
C LEU A 157 1.86 3.65 -14.28
N VAL A 158 0.86 3.25 -13.48
CA VAL A 158 0.26 4.10 -12.44
C VAL A 158 1.21 4.26 -11.25
N GLU A 159 1.94 3.22 -10.84
CA GLU A 159 2.99 3.34 -9.83
C GLU A 159 4.16 4.22 -10.31
N GLN A 160 4.61 4.08 -11.56
CA GLN A 160 5.72 4.88 -12.10
C GLN A 160 5.36 6.38 -12.27
N SER A 161 4.14 6.69 -12.69
CA SER A 161 3.68 8.09 -12.80
C SER A 161 3.37 8.71 -11.43
N ARG A 162 2.95 7.91 -10.45
CA ARG A 162 2.63 8.39 -9.08
C ARG A 162 3.85 8.51 -8.16
N GLN A 163 4.90 7.70 -8.36
CA GLN A 163 6.17 7.82 -7.62
C GLN A 163 6.92 9.14 -7.88
N GLN A 164 6.56 9.86 -8.96
CA GLN A 164 7.18 11.13 -9.33
C GLN A 164 6.51 12.37 -8.70
N ALA A 165 5.35 12.23 -8.04
CA ALA A 165 4.77 13.33 -7.27
C ALA A 165 5.41 13.37 -5.88
N SER A 166 6.03 14.50 -5.52
CA SER A 166 6.65 14.64 -4.20
C SER A 166 5.59 14.52 -3.09
N TYR A 167 5.92 13.80 -2.01
CA TYR A 167 5.05 13.62 -0.83
C TYR A 167 4.51 14.96 -0.29
N GLU A 168 5.31 16.03 -0.41
CA GLU A 168 4.98 17.40 0.02
C GLU A 168 3.89 18.04 -0.84
N GLU A 169 3.94 17.88 -2.16
CA GLU A 169 2.88 18.37 -3.06
C GLU A 169 1.55 17.63 -2.84
N LEU A 170 1.63 16.33 -2.57
CA LEU A 170 0.48 15.50 -2.22
C LEU A 170 -0.12 15.94 -0.88
N PHE A 171 0.69 16.15 0.15
CA PHE A 171 0.21 16.58 1.47
C PHE A 171 -0.47 17.95 1.43
N LEU A 172 0.09 18.92 0.69
CA LEU A 172 -0.49 20.26 0.55
C LEU A 172 -1.81 20.27 -0.23
N LYS A 173 -1.95 19.41 -1.26
CA LYS A 173 -3.21 19.23 -2.00
C LYS A 173 -4.28 18.56 -1.13
N VAL A 174 -3.87 17.61 -0.28
CA VAL A 174 -4.78 16.84 0.56
C VAL A 174 -5.20 17.64 1.79
N ASN A 175 -4.35 18.49 2.38
CA ASN A 175 -4.67 19.21 3.62
C ASN A 175 -4.49 20.74 3.50
N PRO A 176 -5.47 21.47 2.93
CA PRO A 176 -5.42 22.93 2.89
C PRO A 176 -5.50 23.56 4.29
N LEU A 177 -4.79 24.68 4.51
CA LEU A 177 -4.71 25.43 5.78
C LEU A 177 -6.06 25.73 6.43
N GLU A 178 -7.11 25.91 5.63
CA GLU A 178 -8.47 26.20 6.10
C GLU A 178 -9.08 25.07 6.96
N SER A 179 -8.50 23.87 6.92
CA SER A 179 -8.90 22.73 7.76
C SER A 179 -8.60 22.95 9.25
N ILE A 180 -7.54 23.69 9.59
CA ILE A 180 -7.07 23.85 10.98
C ILE A 180 -7.93 24.86 11.76
N GLY A 181 -8.55 25.82 11.08
CA GLY A 181 -9.34 26.92 11.69
C GLY A 181 -10.79 26.58 12.06
N ASN A 182 -11.33 25.44 11.62
CA ASN A 182 -12.77 25.11 11.78
C ASN A 182 -13.03 24.22 13.02
N LYS A 183 -12.81 24.76 14.23
CA LYS A 183 -13.05 24.06 15.52
C LYS A 183 -14.53 23.73 15.84
N GLY A 184 -15.48 23.97 14.93
CA GLY A 184 -16.93 23.88 15.23
C GLY A 184 -17.81 23.03 14.31
N LYS A 185 -17.26 22.40 13.25
CA LYS A 185 -18.06 21.57 12.33
C LYS A 185 -18.00 20.09 12.73
N ASN A 186 -19.10 19.37 12.53
CA ASN A 186 -19.14 17.93 12.82
C ASN A 186 -18.14 17.20 11.91
N LYS A 187 -17.16 16.50 12.49
CA LYS A 187 -16.04 15.84 11.78
C LYS A 187 -16.35 14.37 11.43
N ASP A 188 -17.63 14.00 11.44
CA ASP A 188 -18.06 12.66 11.08
C ASP A 188 -17.91 12.40 9.57
N ILE A 189 -17.41 11.22 9.21
CA ILE A 189 -17.24 10.77 7.83
C ILE A 189 -18.36 9.79 7.54
N HIS A 190 -19.29 10.18 6.66
CA HIS A 190 -20.33 9.30 6.16
C HIS A 190 -20.27 9.26 4.63
N LEU A 191 -19.94 8.09 4.10
CA LEU A 191 -19.70 7.87 2.68
C LEU A 191 -20.63 6.74 2.21
N PRO A 192 -21.79 7.09 1.64
CA PRO A 192 -22.70 6.10 1.08
C PRO A 192 -22.24 5.65 -0.32
N ASN A 193 -22.54 4.39 -0.67
CA ASN A 193 -22.38 3.82 -2.02
C ASN A 193 -20.98 3.97 -2.61
N ILE A 194 -19.95 3.58 -1.84
CA ILE A 194 -18.58 3.52 -2.31
C ILE A 194 -18.42 2.28 -3.21
N ASP A 195 -18.02 2.53 -4.45
CA ASP A 195 -17.52 1.53 -5.38
C ASP A 195 -16.01 1.76 -5.59
N VAL A 196 -15.20 0.76 -5.27
CA VAL A 196 -13.74 0.81 -5.50
C VAL A 196 -13.37 -0.37 -6.39
N ASN A 197 -12.77 -0.05 -7.53
CA ASN A 197 -12.24 -1.01 -8.48
C ASN A 197 -10.73 -0.83 -8.59
N PHE A 198 -9.98 -1.93 -8.59
CA PHE A 198 -8.55 -1.91 -8.89
C PHE A 198 -8.30 -2.75 -10.14
N GLY A 199 -7.96 -2.08 -11.23
CA GLY A 199 -7.92 -2.70 -12.56
C GLY A 199 -9.26 -3.34 -12.92
N SER A 200 -9.29 -4.66 -12.97
CA SER A 200 -10.46 -5.47 -13.32
C SER A 200 -11.15 -6.14 -12.12
N ASN A 201 -10.55 -6.08 -10.94
CA ASN A 201 -11.12 -6.64 -9.72
C ASN A 201 -11.95 -5.58 -9.01
N ARG A 202 -13.21 -5.90 -8.74
CA ARG A 202 -14.07 -5.11 -7.87
C ARG A 202 -13.70 -5.40 -6.42
N ILE A 203 -13.27 -4.35 -5.71
CA ILE A 203 -12.84 -4.44 -4.30
C ILE A 203 -14.02 -4.13 -3.38
N LEU A 204 -14.82 -3.12 -3.71
CA LEU A 204 -16.04 -2.76 -2.99
C LEU A 204 -17.19 -2.54 -3.98
N SER A 205 -18.38 -2.96 -3.57
CA SER A 205 -19.63 -2.82 -4.30
C SER A 205 -20.71 -2.18 -3.41
N ASN A 206 -21.15 -0.97 -3.75
CA ASN A 206 -22.18 -0.22 -3.01
C ASN A 206 -21.97 -0.23 -1.49
N ALA A 207 -20.71 -0.13 -1.03
CA ALA A 207 -20.39 -0.21 0.39
C ALA A 207 -20.69 1.12 1.08
N THR A 208 -21.15 1.08 2.33
CA THR A 208 -21.35 2.29 3.13
C THR A 208 -20.30 2.35 4.24
N LEU A 209 -19.50 3.42 4.26
CA LEU A 209 -18.48 3.64 5.28
C LEU A 209 -18.93 4.78 6.19
N THR A 210 -19.07 4.49 7.48
CA THR A 210 -19.40 5.51 8.49
C THR A 210 -18.37 5.46 9.61
N ILE A 211 -17.61 6.54 9.76
CA ILE A 211 -16.61 6.72 10.81
C ILE A 211 -16.98 7.99 11.58
N LYS A 212 -17.21 7.85 12.89
CA LYS A 212 -17.50 8.99 13.75
C LYS A 212 -16.22 9.63 14.25
N ALA A 213 -16.23 10.94 14.44
CA ALA A 213 -15.09 11.66 14.98
C ALA A 213 -14.69 11.13 16.38
N GLY A 214 -13.39 10.96 16.60
CA GLY A 214 -12.82 10.48 17.88
C GLY A 214 -13.06 8.99 18.16
N ARG A 215 -13.59 8.23 17.21
CA ARG A 215 -13.66 6.77 17.30
C ARG A 215 -12.40 6.12 16.73
N ARG A 216 -12.11 4.92 17.22
CA ARG A 216 -10.98 4.10 16.79
C ARG A 216 -11.55 2.87 16.09
N ALA A 217 -11.52 2.90 14.76
CA ALA A 217 -12.04 1.83 13.92
C ALA A 217 -10.91 0.87 13.51
N GLY A 218 -11.09 -0.43 13.76
CA GLY A 218 -10.22 -1.49 13.24
C GLY A 218 -10.78 -2.07 11.95
N LEU A 219 -10.07 -1.97 10.83
CA LEU A 219 -10.45 -2.57 9.55
C LEU A 219 -9.82 -3.97 9.42
N ILE A 220 -10.67 -4.98 9.32
CA ILE A 220 -10.28 -6.40 9.28
C ILE A 220 -10.82 -7.04 8.01
N GLY A 221 -10.03 -7.92 7.41
CA GLY A 221 -10.40 -8.70 6.23
C GLY A 221 -9.23 -9.57 5.79
N ARG A 222 -9.49 -10.54 4.91
CA ARG A 222 -8.45 -11.44 4.38
C ARG A 222 -7.42 -10.67 3.55
N ASN A 223 -6.19 -11.18 3.47
CA ASN A 223 -5.17 -10.58 2.61
C ASN A 223 -5.59 -10.60 1.13
N GLY A 224 -5.39 -9.48 0.45
CA GLY A 224 -5.76 -9.31 -0.96
C GLY A 224 -7.21 -8.90 -1.21
N VAL A 225 -8.03 -8.67 -0.18
CA VAL A 225 -9.40 -8.13 -0.32
C VAL A 225 -9.40 -6.64 -0.70
N GLY A 226 -8.26 -5.93 -0.54
CA GLY A 226 -8.12 -4.54 -0.97
C GLY A 226 -8.12 -3.49 0.16
N LYS A 227 -7.82 -3.89 1.40
CA LYS A 227 -7.75 -2.97 2.57
C LYS A 227 -6.79 -1.79 2.36
N SER A 228 -5.56 -2.07 1.95
CA SER A 228 -4.56 -1.04 1.64
C SER A 228 -4.99 -0.16 0.47
N THR A 229 -5.65 -0.73 -0.54
CA THR A 229 -6.20 0.01 -1.68
C THR A 229 -7.30 0.97 -1.23
N LEU A 230 -8.18 0.55 -0.33
CA LEU A 230 -9.20 1.41 0.27
C LEU A 230 -8.57 2.59 1.01
N LEU A 231 -7.58 2.33 1.88
CA LEU A 231 -6.88 3.39 2.62
C LEU A 231 -6.16 4.36 1.68
N ARG A 232 -5.48 3.85 0.66
CA ARG A 232 -4.79 4.67 -0.34
C ARG A 232 -5.77 5.57 -1.11
N ASN A 233 -6.90 5.02 -1.55
CA ASN A 233 -7.91 5.81 -2.28
C ASN A 233 -8.59 6.86 -1.38
N MET A 234 -8.73 6.58 -0.08
CA MET A 234 -9.15 7.56 0.91
C MET A 234 -8.10 8.67 1.11
N ALA A 235 -6.81 8.31 1.19
CA ALA A 235 -5.71 9.25 1.36
C ALA A 235 -5.59 10.22 0.18
N LEU A 236 -5.77 9.69 -1.04
CA LEU A 236 -5.77 10.47 -2.28
C LEU A 236 -7.06 11.28 -2.50
N ARG A 237 -8.06 11.15 -1.62
CA ARG A 237 -9.40 11.74 -1.77
C ARG A 237 -10.07 11.39 -3.11
N GLU A 238 -9.78 10.22 -3.68
CA GLU A 238 -10.55 9.64 -4.79
C GLU A 238 -11.98 9.32 -4.31
N ILE A 239 -12.11 8.96 -3.02
CA ILE A 239 -13.39 8.89 -2.31
C ILE A 239 -13.70 10.28 -1.73
N PRO A 240 -14.92 10.81 -1.88
CA PRO A 240 -15.25 12.20 -1.52
C PRO A 240 -15.30 12.41 0.00
N ILE A 241 -14.14 12.63 0.61
CA ILE A 241 -14.02 12.96 2.04
C ILE A 241 -14.10 14.49 2.21
N PRO A 242 -14.82 15.01 3.21
CA PRO A 242 -14.89 16.45 3.48
C PRO A 242 -13.50 17.10 3.61
N THR A 243 -13.27 18.21 2.91
CA THR A 243 -11.96 18.88 2.81
C THR A 243 -11.46 19.45 4.14
N GLN A 244 -12.38 19.71 5.07
CA GLN A 244 -12.13 20.20 6.42
C GLN A 244 -11.43 19.19 7.34
N ILE A 245 -11.42 17.90 6.97
CA ILE A 245 -10.79 16.83 7.77
C ILE A 245 -9.36 16.68 7.27
N SER A 246 -8.40 16.87 8.18
CA SER A 246 -7.00 16.55 7.89
C SER A 246 -6.80 15.03 7.91
N ILE A 247 -6.32 14.49 6.80
CA ILE A 247 -6.08 13.06 6.63
C ILE A 247 -4.58 12.84 6.55
N LEU A 248 -4.10 11.86 7.30
CA LEU A 248 -2.75 11.36 7.15
C LEU A 248 -2.77 9.85 7.01
N TYR A 249 -2.08 9.37 5.99
CA TYR A 249 -1.91 7.96 5.72
C TYR A 249 -0.43 7.61 5.83
N VAL A 250 -0.14 6.62 6.66
CA VAL A 250 1.21 6.10 6.82
C VAL A 250 1.37 4.87 5.93
N GLU A 251 2.10 5.02 4.82
CA GLU A 251 2.49 3.89 3.97
C GLU A 251 3.63 3.08 4.60
N GLN A 252 3.73 1.82 4.16
CA GLN A 252 4.64 0.82 4.76
C GLN A 252 6.13 1.09 4.54
N GLU A 253 6.55 2.03 3.67
CA GLU A 253 7.97 2.29 3.42
C GLU A 253 8.27 3.78 3.15
N ILE A 254 9.10 4.38 4.02
CA ILE A 254 9.73 5.68 3.76
C ILE A 254 11.11 5.44 3.16
N VAL A 255 11.38 6.07 2.02
CA VAL A 255 12.74 6.13 1.45
C VAL A 255 13.60 6.97 2.40
N GLY A 256 14.74 6.40 2.82
CA GLY A 256 15.63 7.08 3.76
C GLY A 256 16.47 8.13 3.05
N ASP A 257 16.49 9.33 3.62
CA ASP A 257 17.23 10.49 3.14
C ASP A 257 18.46 10.79 4.03
N ASP A 258 19.18 11.85 3.70
CA ASP A 258 20.32 12.34 4.48
C ASP A 258 19.92 13.15 5.72
N THR A 259 18.64 13.49 5.85
CA THR A 259 18.10 14.23 7.01
C THR A 259 18.25 13.42 8.30
N SER A 260 18.46 14.10 9.43
CA SER A 260 18.45 13.44 10.73
C SER A 260 17.04 12.96 11.11
N ALA A 261 16.94 11.95 11.98
CA ALA A 261 15.63 11.42 12.39
C ALA A 261 14.76 12.49 13.07
N ILE A 262 15.34 13.32 13.94
CA ILE A 262 14.57 14.39 14.60
C ILE A 262 14.10 15.47 13.62
N GLU A 263 14.97 15.91 12.70
CA GLU A 263 14.58 16.88 11.67
C GLU A 263 13.52 16.31 10.74
N SER A 264 13.61 15.03 10.36
CA SER A 264 12.60 14.37 9.53
C SER A 264 11.21 14.38 10.19
N VAL A 265 11.12 14.27 11.52
CA VAL A 265 9.87 14.42 12.28
C VAL A 265 9.39 15.87 12.27
N LEU A 266 10.28 16.84 12.48
CA LEU A 266 9.91 18.25 12.49
C LEU A 266 9.41 18.73 11.11
N LYS A 267 10.02 18.23 10.03
CA LYS A 267 9.61 18.47 8.64
C LYS A 267 8.32 17.77 8.23
N ALA A 268 7.81 16.85 9.05
CA ALA A 268 6.52 16.21 8.75
C ALA A 268 5.36 17.21 8.82
N ASP A 269 5.48 18.23 9.66
CA ASP A 269 4.54 19.33 9.71
C ASP A 269 4.91 20.39 8.67
N VAL A 270 4.49 20.13 7.44
CA VAL A 270 4.75 20.99 6.27
C VAL A 270 4.24 22.41 6.49
N TRP A 271 3.14 22.57 7.23
CA TRP A 271 2.58 23.90 7.52
C TRP A 271 3.45 24.67 8.50
N ARG A 272 3.96 24.02 9.55
CA ARG A 272 4.92 24.64 10.46
C ARG A 272 6.20 25.07 9.74
N GLU A 273 6.77 24.22 8.90
CA GLU A 273 8.00 24.56 8.16
C GLU A 273 7.76 25.73 7.20
N LYS A 274 6.64 25.72 6.47
CA LYS A 274 6.26 26.82 5.58
C LYS A 274 6.03 28.13 6.31
N LEU A 275 5.37 28.10 7.48
CA LEU A 275 5.15 29.30 8.30
C LEU A 275 6.45 29.83 8.92
N MET A 276 7.39 28.95 9.31
CA MET A 276 8.72 29.39 9.77
C MET A 276 9.57 29.96 8.62
N GLN A 277 9.47 29.40 7.41
CA GLN A 277 10.09 29.98 6.22
C GLN A 277 9.48 31.35 5.90
N GLU A 278 8.14 31.47 5.93
CA GLU A 278 7.42 32.74 5.74
C GLU A 278 7.81 33.77 6.82
N GLU A 279 7.94 33.37 8.08
CA GLU A 279 8.43 34.23 9.16
C GLU A 279 9.87 34.72 8.90
N ALA A 280 10.77 33.81 8.49
CA ALA A 280 12.15 34.16 8.19
C ALA A 280 12.28 35.08 6.98
N GLU A 281 11.48 34.87 5.93
CA GLU A 281 11.41 35.72 4.75
C GLU A 281 10.88 37.11 5.10
N ILE A 282 9.77 37.21 5.85
CA ILE A 282 9.21 38.49 6.30
C ILE A 282 10.20 39.24 7.19
N ASN A 283 10.87 38.57 8.12
CA ASN A 283 11.90 39.18 8.97
C ASN A 283 13.10 39.69 8.14
N ALA A 284 13.55 38.92 7.14
CA ALA A 284 14.61 39.35 6.25
C ALA A 284 14.20 40.56 5.38
N GLU A 285 12.93 40.62 4.93
CA GLU A 285 12.40 41.77 4.20
C GLU A 285 12.25 43.01 5.09
N LEU A 286 11.76 42.85 6.32
CA LEU A 286 11.69 43.92 7.31
C LEU A 286 13.09 44.48 7.62
N GLN A 287 14.08 43.62 7.81
CA GLN A 287 15.46 44.05 8.04
C GLN A 287 16.03 44.84 6.86
N LYS A 288 15.80 44.38 5.61
CA LYS A 288 16.20 45.13 4.40
C LYS A 288 15.51 46.50 4.31
N LEU A 289 14.23 46.58 4.68
CA LEU A 289 13.49 47.84 4.70
C LEU A 289 14.05 48.80 5.77
N GLU A 290 14.40 48.29 6.96
CA GLU A 290 15.04 49.08 8.02
C GLU A 290 16.43 49.57 7.62
N GLU A 291 17.26 48.72 7.02
CA GLU A 291 18.57 49.09 6.48
C GLU A 291 18.44 50.16 5.37
N SER A 292 17.45 50.02 4.48
CA SER A 292 17.17 51.01 3.44
C SER A 292 16.68 52.36 4.00
N ALA A 293 15.90 52.33 5.08
CA ALA A 293 15.43 53.52 5.77
C ALA A 293 16.58 54.22 6.51
N ALA A 294 17.43 53.45 7.20
CA ALA A 294 18.63 53.95 7.85
C ALA A 294 19.60 54.59 6.85
N ALA A 295 19.80 53.96 5.68
CA ALA A 295 20.63 54.50 4.61
C ALA A 295 20.05 55.80 4.02
N ALA A 296 18.73 55.90 3.85
CA ALA A 296 18.07 57.11 3.37
C ALA A 296 18.18 58.26 4.38
N VAL A 297 18.02 57.98 5.68
CA VAL A 297 18.20 58.97 6.76
C VAL A 297 19.66 59.42 6.86
N ALA A 298 20.61 58.49 6.74
CA ALA A 298 22.04 58.81 6.72
C ALA A 298 22.40 59.69 5.50
N ALA A 299 21.87 59.39 4.32
CA ALA A 299 22.06 60.20 3.12
C ALA A 299 21.43 61.60 3.26
N ALA A 300 20.24 61.71 3.85
CA ALA A 300 19.59 62.99 4.12
C ALA A 300 20.39 63.83 5.14
N ASN A 301 20.89 63.20 6.21
CA ASN A 301 21.74 63.86 7.21
C ASN A 301 23.09 64.29 6.62
N ALA A 302 23.69 63.49 5.72
CA ALA A 302 24.91 63.86 5.01
C ALA A 302 24.69 65.03 4.04
N ALA A 303 23.56 65.07 3.34
CA ALA A 303 23.18 66.20 2.49
C ALA A 303 22.92 67.48 3.30
N ALA A 304 22.26 67.37 4.46
CA ALA A 304 22.05 68.49 5.38
C ALA A 304 23.36 69.00 6.00
N ALA A 305 24.29 68.09 6.34
CA ALA A 305 25.61 68.45 6.84
C ALA A 305 26.46 69.16 5.77
N ALA A 306 26.38 68.74 4.51
CA ALA A 306 27.05 69.40 3.39
C ALA A 306 26.51 70.82 3.10
N GLN A 307 25.20 71.06 3.32
CA GLN A 307 24.60 72.39 3.24
C GLN A 307 25.00 73.29 4.43
N ALA A 308 25.24 72.73 5.61
CA ALA A 308 25.66 73.49 6.80
C ALA A 308 27.14 73.91 6.78
N SER A 309 27.98 73.27 5.95
CA SER A 309 29.41 73.61 5.80
C SER A 309 29.71 74.60 4.65
N GLY A 310 28.69 75.11 3.95
CA GLY A 310 28.85 76.11 2.89
C GLY A 310 28.90 77.53 3.46
N THR A 311 30.10 78.09 3.56
CA THR A 311 30.35 79.54 3.71
C THR A 311 29.91 80.31 2.46
N ASP A 312 29.29 81.47 2.67
CA ASP A 312 28.97 82.49 1.66
C ASP A 312 30.13 82.72 0.67
N GLY A 313 29.83 82.59 -0.63
CA GLY A 313 30.74 82.95 -1.71
C GLY A 313 30.07 82.74 -3.07
N ASP A 314 29.82 83.85 -3.76
CA ASP A 314 29.46 83.93 -5.18
C ASP A 314 30.35 83.01 -6.04
N ASP A 315 29.74 82.25 -6.95
CA ASP A 315 30.00 82.31 -8.40
C ASP A 315 29.39 81.12 -9.16
N ASP A 316 28.82 81.46 -10.32
CA ASP A 316 28.33 80.57 -11.36
C ASP A 316 29.40 79.55 -11.82
N ALA A 317 29.15 78.24 -11.61
CA ALA A 317 29.48 77.15 -12.54
C ALA A 317 29.23 75.77 -11.92
N ALA A 318 28.20 75.04 -12.40
CA ALA A 318 28.18 73.59 -12.62
C ALA A 318 26.74 73.04 -12.66
N ALA A 319 25.93 73.50 -13.62
CA ALA A 319 24.72 72.80 -14.02
C ALA A 319 25.08 71.73 -15.05
N THR A 320 25.54 70.55 -14.63
CA THR A 320 25.49 69.28 -15.39
C THR A 320 26.16 68.14 -14.62
N ALA A 321 25.41 67.46 -13.76
CA ALA A 321 25.77 66.13 -13.27
C ALA A 321 24.51 65.27 -13.08
N GLY A 322 24.24 64.48 -14.11
CA GLY A 322 23.46 63.24 -14.16
C GLY A 322 22.51 62.92 -13.02
N LEU A 323 21.21 63.15 -13.27
CA LEU A 323 20.16 62.26 -12.77
C LEU A 323 20.33 60.88 -13.43
N SER A 324 21.17 60.01 -12.85
CA SER A 324 21.15 58.59 -13.18
C SER A 324 19.91 57.96 -12.52
N ARG A 325 18.82 57.93 -13.28
CA ARG A 325 17.67 57.06 -13.04
C ARG A 325 18.16 55.61 -12.91
N GLY A 326 17.94 55.00 -11.75
CA GLY A 326 18.15 53.55 -11.58
C GLY A 326 18.98 53.15 -10.37
N SER A 327 18.73 53.72 -9.19
CA SER A 327 19.14 53.11 -7.93
C SER A 327 18.02 53.23 -6.90
N ALA A 328 17.94 52.28 -5.98
CA ALA A 328 16.84 51.94 -5.08
C ALA A 328 16.36 53.03 -4.08
N VAL A 329 16.64 54.30 -4.36
CA VAL A 329 16.35 55.45 -3.48
C VAL A 329 14.96 56.05 -3.73
N ASP A 330 14.28 55.70 -4.82
CA ASP A 330 13.05 56.36 -5.30
C ASP A 330 11.74 55.65 -4.92
N MET A 331 11.69 54.96 -3.77
CA MET A 331 10.41 54.55 -3.17
C MET A 331 9.95 55.69 -2.25
N PRO A 332 8.81 56.36 -2.51
CA PRO A 332 8.32 57.41 -1.63
C PRO A 332 8.14 56.85 -0.22
N THR A 333 8.62 57.58 0.79
CA THR A 333 8.70 57.16 2.21
C THR A 333 7.43 56.47 2.71
N ARG A 334 6.28 56.98 2.27
CA ARG A 334 4.94 56.45 2.55
C ARG A 334 4.70 55.02 2.04
N GLN A 335 5.22 54.66 0.86
CA GLN A 335 5.08 53.30 0.33
C GLN A 335 5.97 52.29 1.08
N ARG A 336 7.10 52.73 1.64
CA ARG A 336 7.93 51.88 2.50
C ARG A 336 7.25 51.65 3.85
N GLU A 337 6.64 52.69 4.41
CA GLU A 337 5.84 52.59 5.66
C GLU A 337 4.64 51.66 5.49
N ILE A 338 3.87 51.80 4.41
CA ILE A 338 2.73 50.91 4.11
C ILE A 338 3.19 49.45 3.99
N LYS A 339 4.26 49.18 3.23
CA LYS A 339 4.80 47.81 3.12
C LYS A 339 5.29 47.27 4.45
N ARG A 340 5.91 48.11 5.30
CA ARG A 340 6.35 47.71 6.64
C ARG A 340 5.16 47.37 7.54
N GLU A 341 4.10 48.16 7.50
CA GLU A 341 2.85 47.88 8.25
C GLU A 341 2.17 46.60 7.76
N GLU A 342 2.08 46.38 6.44
CA GLU A 342 1.54 45.15 5.84
C GLU A 342 2.34 43.90 6.26
N LEU A 343 3.68 43.96 6.14
CA LEU A 343 4.57 42.87 6.55
C LEU A 343 4.52 42.62 8.06
N SER A 344 4.45 43.67 8.87
CA SER A 344 4.31 43.54 10.33
C SER A 344 2.97 42.94 10.73
N SER A 345 1.88 43.31 10.04
CA SER A 345 0.56 42.72 10.25
C SER A 345 0.58 41.23 9.88
N ARG A 346 1.19 40.90 8.74
CA ARG A 346 1.33 39.51 8.28
C ARG A 346 2.21 38.69 9.21
N LEU A 347 3.32 39.24 9.71
CA LEU A 347 4.18 38.62 10.71
C LEU A 347 3.38 38.29 11.98
N GLY A 348 2.55 39.21 12.45
CA GLY A 348 1.66 38.98 13.59
C GLY A 348 0.68 37.81 13.36
N GLU A 349 0.10 37.69 12.16
CA GLU A 349 -0.75 36.55 11.80
C GLU A 349 0.02 35.22 11.76
N VAL A 350 1.23 35.22 11.20
CA VAL A 350 2.09 34.04 11.09
C VAL A 350 2.54 33.58 12.48
N GLN A 351 2.98 34.51 13.33
CA GLN A 351 3.36 34.21 14.71
C GLN A 351 2.19 33.70 15.54
N ALA A 352 0.99 34.28 15.40
CA ALA A 352 -0.20 33.77 16.07
C ALA A 352 -0.48 32.31 15.67
N LYS A 353 -0.36 31.97 14.38
CA LYS A 353 -0.51 30.59 13.89
C LYS A 353 0.60 29.65 14.39
N LEU A 354 1.85 30.12 14.46
CA LEU A 354 2.96 29.32 14.98
C LEU A 354 2.82 29.03 16.48
N VAL A 355 2.29 29.99 17.25
CA VAL A 355 1.93 29.80 18.66
C VAL A 355 0.81 28.78 18.80
N ASP A 356 -0.26 28.88 18.00
CA ASP A 356 -1.35 27.91 17.97
C ASP A 356 -0.89 26.48 17.63
N MET A 357 0.17 26.34 16.82
CA MET A 357 0.78 25.06 16.44
C MET A 357 1.82 24.55 17.46
N GLU A 358 2.07 25.30 18.54
CA GLU A 358 3.09 24.99 19.56
C GLU A 358 4.48 24.75 18.92
N ALA A 359 4.90 25.63 18.00
CA ALA A 359 6.11 25.45 17.21
C ALA A 359 7.40 25.38 18.07
N GLU A 360 7.47 26.11 19.18
CA GLU A 360 8.63 26.15 20.08
C GLU A 360 8.84 24.84 20.87
N THR A 361 7.75 24.19 21.32
CA THR A 361 7.83 22.90 22.03
C THR A 361 7.99 21.72 21.08
N GLY A 362 7.97 21.97 19.76
CA GLY A 362 8.09 20.96 18.71
C GLY A 362 9.28 19.99 18.88
N PRO A 363 10.53 20.46 19.06
CA PRO A 363 11.69 19.59 19.21
C PRO A 363 11.61 18.66 20.44
N ALA A 364 11.14 19.17 21.57
CA ALA A 364 10.98 18.37 22.79
C ALA A 364 9.92 17.27 22.61
N ARG A 365 8.78 17.60 21.98
CA ARG A 365 7.73 16.62 21.64
C ARG A 365 8.21 15.57 20.63
N ALA A 366 8.93 15.99 19.60
CA ALA A 366 9.51 15.07 18.61
C ALA A 366 10.49 14.09 19.28
N ALA A 367 11.37 14.60 20.15
CA ALA A 367 12.32 13.78 20.91
C ALA A 367 11.61 12.79 21.86
N SER A 368 10.53 13.19 22.53
CA SER A 368 9.76 12.31 23.42
C SER A 368 9.03 11.20 22.64
N LEU A 369 8.44 11.52 21.49
CA LEU A 369 7.79 10.54 20.60
C LEU A 369 8.80 9.52 20.05
N LEU A 370 9.97 9.99 19.59
CA LEU A 370 11.04 9.13 19.11
C LEU A 370 11.57 8.21 20.21
N ASN A 371 11.76 8.73 21.44
CA ASN A 371 12.18 7.93 22.58
C ASN A 371 11.13 6.85 22.94
N GLY A 372 9.85 7.20 22.93
CA GLY A 372 8.74 6.26 23.14
C GLY A 372 8.72 5.10 22.14
N LEU A 373 9.06 5.37 20.87
CA LEU A 373 9.19 4.37 19.80
C LEU A 373 10.53 3.60 19.84
N GLY A 374 11.42 3.94 20.77
CA GLY A 374 12.68 3.22 21.04
C GLY A 374 13.94 3.84 20.44
N PHE A 375 13.89 5.07 19.91
CA PHE A 375 15.09 5.79 19.47
C PHE A 375 15.83 6.41 20.66
N LYS A 376 17.09 6.00 20.86
CA LYS A 376 18.00 6.64 21.81
C LYS A 376 18.34 8.06 21.36
N THR A 377 18.71 8.94 22.28
CA THR A 377 19.11 10.32 21.98
C THR A 377 20.23 10.40 20.94
N GLU A 378 21.22 9.51 21.01
CA GLU A 378 22.31 9.41 20.02
C GLU A 378 21.82 8.97 18.63
N ASP A 379 20.77 8.14 18.57
CA ASP A 379 20.20 7.68 17.31
C ASP A 379 19.33 8.77 16.67
N GLN A 380 18.75 9.68 17.44
CA GLN A 380 17.91 10.77 16.91
C GLN A 380 18.67 11.73 15.98
N SER A 381 19.98 11.90 16.20
CA SER A 381 20.85 12.72 15.33
C SER A 381 21.38 11.98 14.10
N ARG A 382 21.12 10.68 13.97
CA ARG A 382 21.62 9.89 12.82
C ARG A 382 20.75 10.09 11.59
N ALA A 383 21.38 9.98 10.41
CA ALA A 383 20.71 10.11 9.12
C ALA A 383 19.72 8.97 8.85
N THR A 384 18.57 9.30 8.25
CA THR A 384 17.46 8.37 8.03
C THR A 384 17.81 7.19 7.10
N LYS A 385 18.72 7.38 6.14
CA LYS A 385 19.26 6.31 5.29
C LYS A 385 19.94 5.17 6.04
N THR A 386 20.53 5.45 7.21
CA THR A 386 21.29 4.44 7.99
C THR A 386 20.41 3.49 8.80
N PHE A 387 19.11 3.82 8.92
CA PHE A 387 18.14 3.00 9.61
C PHE A 387 17.60 1.89 8.69
N SER A 388 17.35 0.71 9.27
CA SER A 388 16.68 -0.37 8.56
C SER A 388 15.18 -0.07 8.37
N GLY A 389 14.52 -0.81 7.48
CA GLY A 389 13.10 -0.57 7.14
C GLY A 389 12.18 -0.46 8.36
N GLY A 390 12.32 -1.33 9.36
CA GLY A 390 11.49 -1.25 10.58
C GLY A 390 11.72 -0.01 11.43
N TRP A 391 12.95 0.52 11.47
CA TRP A 391 13.24 1.80 12.11
C TRP A 391 12.69 2.98 11.29
N ARG A 392 12.71 2.88 9.95
CA ARG A 392 12.06 3.87 9.08
C ARG A 392 10.55 3.89 9.23
N MET A 393 9.92 2.72 9.44
CA MET A 393 8.49 2.64 9.78
C MET A 393 8.18 3.30 11.12
N ARG A 394 9.02 3.12 12.13
CA ARG A 394 8.88 3.86 13.41
C ARG A 394 9.00 5.36 13.21
N LEU A 395 9.94 5.79 12.37
CA LEU A 395 10.05 7.19 12.03
C LEU A 395 8.80 7.70 11.30
N ALA A 396 8.23 6.91 10.39
CA ALA A 396 6.97 7.21 9.71
C ALA A 396 5.82 7.42 10.70
N LEU A 397 5.71 6.52 11.67
CA LEU A 397 4.75 6.63 12.75
C LEU A 397 5.03 7.87 13.61
N ALA A 398 6.28 8.15 13.98
CA ALA A 398 6.64 9.35 14.74
C ALA A 398 6.22 10.64 14.00
N ARG A 399 6.51 10.72 12.70
CA ARG A 399 6.08 11.81 11.81
C ARG A 399 4.56 11.97 11.85
N ALA A 400 3.84 10.86 11.75
CA ALA A 400 2.38 10.90 11.71
C ALA A 400 1.72 11.28 13.04
N LEU A 401 2.28 10.77 14.15
CA LEU A 401 1.82 11.12 15.50
C LEU A 401 2.15 12.58 15.85
N PHE A 402 3.23 13.13 15.30
CA PHE A 402 3.61 14.53 15.48
C PHE A 402 2.59 15.50 14.84
N CYS A 403 2.13 15.20 13.61
CA CYS A 403 1.18 16.07 12.90
C CYS A 403 -0.22 16.13 13.50
N LYS A 404 -0.60 15.17 14.37
CA LYS A 404 -1.93 15.06 15.02
C LYS A 404 -3.13 15.32 14.04
N PRO A 405 -3.27 14.51 12.99
CA PRO A 405 -4.37 14.66 12.03
C PRO A 405 -5.74 14.33 12.67
N ASP A 406 -6.81 14.83 12.06
CA ASP A 406 -8.18 14.51 12.47
C ASP A 406 -8.55 13.05 12.18
N LEU A 407 -8.06 12.53 11.05
CA LEU A 407 -8.13 11.12 10.66
C LEU A 407 -6.72 10.57 10.42
N LEU A 408 -6.26 9.70 11.32
CA LEU A 408 -5.03 8.93 11.15
C LEU A 408 -5.36 7.54 10.60
N MET A 409 -4.77 7.19 9.46
CA MET A 409 -4.89 5.88 8.84
C MET A 409 -3.56 5.12 8.90
N LEU A 410 -3.59 3.94 9.50
CA LEU A 410 -2.41 3.08 9.68
C LEU A 410 -2.63 1.73 8.99
N ASP A 411 -1.70 1.33 8.13
CA ASP A 411 -1.73 0.04 7.45
C ASP A 411 -0.73 -0.96 8.03
N GLU A 412 -1.22 -1.93 8.80
CA GLU A 412 -0.47 -2.98 9.51
C GLU A 412 0.75 -2.45 10.30
N PRO A 413 0.54 -1.52 11.26
CA PRO A 413 1.65 -0.94 12.03
C PRO A 413 2.44 -1.99 12.82
N SER A 414 1.82 -3.11 13.20
CA SER A 414 2.41 -4.21 13.98
C SER A 414 3.54 -4.95 13.26
N ASN A 415 3.53 -5.04 11.93
CA ASN A 415 4.41 -5.94 11.17
C ASN A 415 5.90 -5.59 11.26
N HIS A 416 6.23 -4.37 11.65
CA HIS A 416 7.60 -3.88 11.71
C HIS A 416 7.97 -3.30 13.09
N LEU A 417 7.10 -3.48 14.08
CA LEU A 417 7.28 -2.99 15.44
C LEU A 417 7.65 -4.13 16.38
N ASP A 418 8.51 -3.82 17.34
CA ASP A 418 8.76 -4.72 18.46
C ASP A 418 7.59 -4.69 19.43
N LEU A 419 7.49 -5.72 20.26
CA LEU A 419 6.63 -5.75 21.44
C LEU A 419 6.72 -4.46 22.29
N ASN A 420 7.94 -3.92 22.50
CA ASN A 420 8.16 -2.72 23.31
C ASN A 420 7.55 -1.47 22.67
N ALA A 421 7.78 -1.29 21.37
CA ALA A 421 7.26 -0.15 20.62
C ALA A 421 5.75 -0.26 20.43
N LEU A 422 5.24 -1.47 20.22
CA LEU A 422 3.81 -1.76 20.09
C LEU A 422 3.07 -1.48 21.41
N ALA A 423 3.60 -1.92 22.55
CA ALA A 423 2.99 -1.67 23.85
C ALA A 423 2.93 -0.17 24.19
N TRP A 424 3.98 0.60 23.85
CA TRP A 424 3.96 2.05 23.98
C TRP A 424 2.92 2.70 23.06
N LEU A 425 2.84 2.23 21.81
CA LEU A 425 1.89 2.74 20.81
C LEU A 425 0.43 2.49 21.23
N GLU A 426 0.13 1.31 21.77
CA GLU A 426 -1.17 0.97 22.37
C GLU A 426 -1.54 1.95 23.49
N ASP A 427 -0.63 2.19 24.44
CA ASP A 427 -0.85 3.10 25.55
C ASP A 427 -1.04 4.55 25.06
N TYR A 428 -0.28 4.99 24.06
CA TYR A 428 -0.41 6.31 23.46
C TYR A 428 -1.78 6.49 22.79
N PHE A 429 -2.25 5.50 22.01
CA PHE A 429 -3.56 5.58 21.36
C PHE A 429 -4.74 5.54 22.33
N VAL A 430 -4.59 4.86 23.47
CA VAL A 430 -5.65 4.76 24.48
C VAL A 430 -5.71 6.01 25.35
N ASN A 431 -4.57 6.53 25.78
CA ASN A 431 -4.52 7.60 26.79
C ASN A 431 -4.37 9.01 26.19
N ASP A 432 -3.50 9.16 25.19
CA ASP A 432 -3.05 10.49 24.72
C ASP A 432 -3.71 10.92 23.40
N TYR A 433 -4.08 9.97 22.53
CA TYR A 433 -4.62 10.27 21.21
C TYR A 433 -6.14 10.54 21.22
N GLN A 434 -6.53 11.77 20.90
CA GLN A 434 -7.93 12.23 20.85
C GLN A 434 -8.52 12.29 19.42
N GLY A 435 -7.71 11.99 18.39
CA GLY A 435 -8.14 12.01 16.99
C GLY A 435 -8.93 10.77 16.57
N THR A 436 -9.46 10.78 15.35
CA THR A 436 -10.08 9.59 14.74
C THR A 436 -8.98 8.68 14.22
N LEU A 437 -9.09 7.38 14.49
CA LEU A 437 -8.09 6.39 14.09
C LEU A 437 -8.75 5.31 13.25
N LEU A 438 -8.17 5.01 12.09
CA LEU A 438 -8.54 3.86 11.27
C LEU A 438 -7.29 2.98 11.11
N VAL A 439 -7.28 1.82 11.78
CA VAL A 439 -6.15 0.89 11.71
C VAL A 439 -6.55 -0.35 10.94
N VAL A 440 -5.80 -0.68 9.89
CA VAL A 440 -5.77 -2.04 9.33
C VAL A 440 -4.77 -2.84 10.14
N SER A 441 -5.24 -3.89 10.81
CA SER A 441 -4.35 -4.82 11.50
C SER A 441 -4.92 -6.22 11.48
N HIS A 442 -4.03 -7.20 11.43
CA HIS A 442 -4.34 -8.60 11.73
C HIS A 442 -4.08 -8.99 13.19
N ASP A 443 -3.47 -8.12 13.99
CA ASP A 443 -3.15 -8.37 15.38
C ASP A 443 -4.40 -8.23 16.27
N ARG A 444 -4.79 -9.36 16.87
CA ARG A 444 -5.97 -9.48 17.73
C ARG A 444 -5.80 -8.72 19.04
N ALA A 445 -4.63 -8.81 19.67
CA ALA A 445 -4.37 -8.20 20.95
C ALA A 445 -4.38 -6.67 20.83
N PHE A 446 -3.70 -6.17 19.79
CA PHE A 446 -3.68 -4.74 19.47
C PHE A 446 -5.09 -4.21 19.20
N LEU A 447 -5.87 -4.86 18.34
CA LEU A 447 -7.24 -4.44 18.02
C LEU A 447 -8.17 -4.53 19.23
N ASN A 448 -8.01 -5.53 20.10
CA ASN A 448 -8.83 -5.66 21.29
C ASN A 448 -8.59 -4.51 22.29
N ARG A 449 -7.37 -3.96 22.33
CA ARG A 449 -7.00 -2.89 23.25
C ARG A 449 -7.29 -1.49 22.70
N VAL A 450 -7.05 -1.28 21.40
CA VAL A 450 -7.14 0.04 20.75
C VAL A 450 -8.51 0.29 20.11
N ALA A 451 -9.10 -0.69 19.44
CA ALA A 451 -10.29 -0.47 18.62
C ALA A 451 -11.56 -0.36 19.48
N THR A 452 -12.38 0.66 19.19
CA THR A 452 -13.73 0.81 19.75
C THR A 452 -14.80 0.22 18.85
N ASP A 453 -14.52 0.17 17.56
CA ASP A 453 -15.42 -0.34 16.53
C ASP A 453 -14.61 -1.17 15.52
N ILE A 454 -15.20 -2.23 14.99
CA ILE A 454 -14.58 -3.10 13.99
C ILE A 454 -15.36 -3.01 12.69
N ILE A 455 -14.64 -2.75 11.60
CA ILE A 455 -15.14 -2.77 10.23
C ILE A 455 -14.63 -4.05 9.59
N HIS A 456 -15.54 -4.97 9.26
CA HIS A 456 -15.20 -6.22 8.61
C HIS A 456 -15.45 -6.10 7.11
N MET A 457 -14.37 -6.22 6.32
CA MET A 457 -14.39 -6.22 4.87
C MET A 457 -14.43 -7.65 4.35
N HIS A 458 -15.56 -8.02 3.73
CA HIS A 458 -15.79 -9.34 3.14
C HIS A 458 -16.76 -9.23 1.96
N SER A 459 -16.64 -10.13 0.98
CA SER A 459 -17.55 -10.23 -0.18
C SER A 459 -17.92 -8.90 -0.84
N GLU A 460 -16.91 -8.05 -1.08
CA GLU A 460 -17.04 -6.71 -1.68
C GLU A 460 -17.90 -5.72 -0.86
N ARG A 461 -18.10 -5.97 0.43
CA ARG A 461 -18.92 -5.16 1.36
C ARG A 461 -18.16 -4.82 2.65
N LEU A 462 -18.70 -3.84 3.38
CA LEU A 462 -18.20 -3.42 4.69
C LEU A 462 -19.31 -3.58 5.73
N ASP A 463 -19.07 -4.45 6.71
CA ASP A 463 -19.95 -4.63 7.85
C ASP A 463 -19.38 -3.90 9.08
N TYR A 464 -20.23 -3.14 9.76
CA TYR A 464 -19.85 -2.40 10.95
C TYR A 464 -20.29 -3.12 12.23
N TYR A 465 -19.36 -3.28 13.16
CA TYR A 465 -19.57 -3.88 14.47
C TYR A 465 -19.08 -2.90 15.54
N LYS A 466 -19.91 -2.70 16.58
CA LYS A 466 -19.54 -1.90 17.74
C LYS A 466 -18.89 -2.81 18.78
N GLY A 467 -17.78 -2.36 19.36
CA GLY A 467 -17.04 -3.10 20.37
C GLY A 467 -15.68 -3.60 19.89
N ASN A 468 -15.01 -4.33 20.77
CA ASN A 468 -13.65 -4.82 20.55
C ASN A 468 -13.64 -6.08 19.66
N PHE A 469 -12.44 -6.56 19.31
CA PHE A 469 -12.25 -7.75 18.46
C PHE A 469 -12.99 -9.00 18.97
N ASP A 470 -12.92 -9.29 20.27
CA ASP A 470 -13.54 -10.50 20.84
C ASP A 470 -15.08 -10.47 20.73
N GLN A 471 -15.67 -9.30 20.97
CA GLN A 471 -17.12 -9.11 20.85
C GLN A 471 -17.56 -9.25 19.39
N PHE A 472 -16.77 -8.71 18.46
CA PHE A 472 -16.95 -8.91 17.02
C PHE A 472 -16.92 -10.39 16.65
N TYR A 473 -15.89 -11.13 17.11
CA TYR A 473 -15.73 -12.55 16.78
C TYR A 473 -16.91 -13.38 17.27
N GLN A 474 -17.32 -13.20 18.54
CA GLN A 474 -18.49 -13.87 19.11
C GLN A 474 -19.77 -13.55 18.34
N THR A 475 -20.02 -12.26 18.07
CA THR A 475 -21.22 -11.82 17.33
C THR A 475 -21.24 -12.40 15.92
N ARG A 476 -20.09 -12.45 15.23
CA ARG A 476 -19.96 -13.04 13.90
C ARG A 476 -20.22 -14.54 13.93
N GLU A 477 -19.64 -15.26 14.88
CA GLU A 477 -19.87 -16.70 15.03
C GLU A 477 -21.33 -17.04 15.33
N GLU A 478 -21.99 -16.26 16.18
CA GLU A 478 -23.41 -16.42 16.49
C GLU A 478 -24.29 -16.16 15.27
N ARG A 479 -24.04 -15.07 14.52
CA ARG A 479 -24.73 -14.79 13.26
C ARG A 479 -24.54 -15.94 12.27
N ARG A 480 -23.31 -16.43 12.11
CA ARG A 480 -23.00 -17.55 11.20
C ARG A 480 -23.73 -18.83 11.64
N ARG A 481 -23.69 -19.17 12.93
CA ARG A 481 -24.36 -20.36 13.48
C ARG A 481 -25.89 -20.28 13.29
N ASN A 482 -26.47 -19.09 13.40
CA ASN A 482 -27.89 -18.88 13.15
C ASN A 482 -28.23 -19.01 11.67
N GLN A 483 -27.45 -18.39 10.78
CA GLN A 483 -27.61 -18.53 9.31
C GLN A 483 -27.47 -19.99 8.86
N GLN A 484 -26.49 -20.72 9.40
CA GLN A 484 -26.29 -22.14 9.12
C GLN A 484 -27.52 -22.97 9.52
N ARG A 485 -28.04 -22.77 10.73
CA ARG A 485 -29.24 -23.48 11.20
C ARG A 485 -30.48 -23.15 10.38
N GLU A 486 -30.67 -21.88 10.02
CA GLU A 486 -31.77 -21.45 9.16
C GLU A 486 -31.67 -22.09 7.77
N TYR A 487 -30.47 -22.09 7.18
CA TYR A 487 -30.21 -22.75 5.90
C TYR A 487 -30.48 -24.25 5.98
N GLU A 488 -29.94 -24.94 6.97
CA GLU A 488 -30.15 -26.39 7.18
C GLU A 488 -31.62 -26.72 7.39
N ALA A 489 -32.36 -25.91 8.17
CA ALA A 489 -33.79 -26.09 8.37
C ALA A 489 -34.58 -25.94 7.07
N VAL A 490 -34.25 -24.94 6.26
CA VAL A 490 -34.89 -24.73 4.95
C VAL A 490 -34.53 -25.84 3.96
N GLN A 491 -33.27 -26.28 3.93
CA GLN A 491 -32.83 -27.41 3.09
C GLN A 491 -33.52 -28.71 3.48
N LEU A 492 -33.63 -29.00 4.78
CA LEU A 492 -34.34 -30.18 5.27
C LEU A 492 -35.82 -30.14 4.91
N GLN A 493 -36.48 -28.98 5.07
CA GLN A 493 -37.87 -28.81 4.66
C GLN A 493 -38.04 -28.99 3.14
N ARG A 494 -37.13 -28.44 2.34
CA ARG A 494 -37.12 -28.65 0.88
C ARG A 494 -36.94 -30.12 0.52
N ALA A 495 -36.00 -30.80 1.16
CA ALA A 495 -35.75 -32.23 0.93
C ALA A 495 -36.97 -33.09 1.30
N GLN A 496 -37.64 -32.79 2.42
CA GLN A 496 -38.85 -33.50 2.84
C GLN A 496 -40.01 -33.27 1.86
N LEU A 497 -40.23 -32.03 1.43
CA LEU A 497 -41.25 -31.70 0.43
C LEU A 497 -40.94 -32.37 -0.91
N GLN A 498 -39.69 -32.34 -1.36
CA GLN A 498 -39.24 -32.98 -2.60
C GLN A 498 -39.45 -34.49 -2.56
N ALA A 499 -39.02 -35.16 -1.48
CA ALA A 499 -39.22 -36.60 -1.30
C ALA A 499 -40.71 -36.98 -1.26
N PHE A 500 -41.58 -36.12 -0.71
CA PHE A 500 -43.02 -36.33 -0.73
C PHE A 500 -43.59 -36.17 -2.15
N ILE A 501 -43.16 -35.15 -2.89
CA ILE A 501 -43.57 -34.92 -4.28
C ILE A 501 -43.15 -36.11 -5.14
N ASP A 502 -41.89 -36.52 -5.08
CA ASP A 502 -41.36 -37.62 -5.91
C ASP A 502 -42.06 -38.95 -5.62
N ARG A 503 -42.38 -39.22 -4.35
CA ARG A 503 -43.10 -40.44 -3.93
C ARG A 503 -44.56 -40.47 -4.38
N TRP A 504 -45.23 -39.33 -4.46
CA TRP A 504 -46.69 -39.26 -4.69
C TRP A 504 -47.11 -38.64 -6.03
N ARG A 505 -46.16 -38.22 -6.87
CA ARG A 505 -46.42 -37.62 -8.20
C ARG A 505 -47.18 -38.53 -9.17
N VAL A 506 -47.03 -39.85 -9.04
CA VAL A 506 -47.61 -40.85 -9.96
C VAL A 506 -48.99 -41.35 -9.50
N ASN A 507 -49.35 -41.17 -8.23
CA ASN A 507 -50.60 -41.67 -7.67
C ASN A 507 -51.76 -40.67 -7.85
N ALA A 508 -52.76 -41.04 -8.67
CA ALA A 508 -53.91 -40.20 -9.04
C ALA A 508 -54.70 -39.63 -7.83
N ASN A 509 -54.86 -40.41 -6.75
CA ASN A 509 -55.63 -40.00 -5.57
C ASN A 509 -54.92 -38.98 -4.66
N ARG A 510 -53.59 -38.84 -4.76
CA ARG A 510 -52.80 -37.86 -3.94
C ARG A 510 -52.13 -36.77 -4.78
N ALA A 511 -52.41 -36.73 -6.09
CA ALA A 511 -51.87 -35.75 -7.02
C ALA A 511 -52.21 -34.30 -6.62
N ALA A 512 -53.42 -34.05 -6.10
CA ALA A 512 -53.82 -32.71 -5.63
C ALA A 512 -53.00 -32.24 -4.40
N GLN A 513 -52.65 -33.15 -3.48
CA GLN A 513 -51.79 -32.85 -2.34
C GLN A 513 -50.35 -32.63 -2.78
N ALA A 514 -49.84 -33.44 -3.73
CA ALA A 514 -48.52 -33.22 -4.32
C ALA A 514 -48.43 -31.87 -5.04
N GLN A 515 -49.45 -31.45 -5.79
CA GLN A 515 -49.53 -30.12 -6.40
C GLN A 515 -49.55 -28.96 -5.39
N SER A 516 -50.27 -29.12 -4.28
CA SER A 516 -50.25 -28.14 -3.18
C SER A 516 -48.85 -28.01 -2.55
N LYS A 517 -48.15 -29.15 -2.36
CA LYS A 517 -46.78 -29.18 -1.85
C LYS A 517 -45.75 -28.62 -2.84
N ILE A 518 -45.95 -28.79 -4.16
CA ILE A 518 -45.15 -28.13 -5.21
C ILE A 518 -45.27 -26.61 -5.08
N LYS A 519 -46.49 -26.10 -4.91
CA LYS A 519 -46.71 -24.66 -4.70
C LYS A 519 -46.12 -24.15 -3.38
N GLN A 520 -46.06 -24.97 -2.34
CA GLN A 520 -45.36 -24.65 -1.08
C GLN A 520 -43.84 -24.63 -1.28
N LEU A 521 -43.30 -25.53 -2.10
CA LEU A 521 -41.89 -25.56 -2.45
C LEU A 521 -41.46 -24.30 -3.23
N GLU A 522 -42.28 -23.85 -4.18
CA GLU A 522 -42.06 -22.61 -4.95
C GLU A 522 -42.15 -21.35 -4.10
N LYS A 523 -42.89 -21.38 -2.99
CA LYS A 523 -43.07 -20.24 -2.08
C LYS A 523 -41.98 -20.15 -1.01
N LEU A 524 -41.15 -21.18 -0.82
CA LEU A 524 -40.04 -21.15 0.13
C LEU A 524 -38.96 -20.19 -0.35
N PRO A 525 -38.50 -19.24 0.49
CA PRO A 525 -37.44 -18.31 0.10
C PRO A 525 -36.18 -19.08 -0.32
N ASN A 526 -35.58 -18.69 -1.44
CA ASN A 526 -34.25 -19.14 -1.82
C ASN A 526 -33.25 -18.44 -0.90
N ILE A 527 -32.87 -19.12 0.18
CA ILE A 527 -31.75 -18.69 1.02
C ILE A 527 -30.47 -19.19 0.34
N GLU A 528 -29.55 -18.29 0.06
CA GLU A 528 -28.22 -18.64 -0.44
C GLU A 528 -27.47 -19.46 0.61
N PRO A 529 -26.65 -20.46 0.22
CA PRO A 529 -25.83 -21.17 1.18
C PRO A 529 -24.97 -20.17 1.94
N PRO A 530 -24.86 -20.31 3.28
CA PRO A 530 -23.93 -19.50 4.05
C PRO A 530 -22.53 -19.65 3.45
N GLU A 531 -21.79 -18.55 3.39
CA GLU A 531 -20.42 -18.56 2.90
C GLU A 531 -19.57 -19.45 3.80
N ASP A 532 -19.06 -20.55 3.26
CA ASP A 532 -18.08 -21.38 3.95
C ASP A 532 -16.74 -20.62 3.97
N ASP A 533 -16.33 -20.16 5.15
CA ASP A 533 -14.95 -19.77 5.36
C ASP A 533 -14.09 -21.02 5.13
N ASP A 534 -13.22 -20.99 4.12
CA ASP A 534 -12.26 -22.06 3.83
C ASP A 534 -11.35 -22.25 5.05
N VAL A 535 -11.73 -23.14 5.97
CA VAL A 535 -10.91 -23.44 7.15
C VAL A 535 -9.59 -24.05 6.67
N VAL A 536 -8.50 -23.34 6.92
CA VAL A 536 -7.17 -23.77 6.57
C VAL A 536 -6.69 -24.73 7.66
N HIS A 537 -6.19 -25.91 7.28
CA HIS A 537 -5.70 -26.92 8.23
C HIS A 537 -4.24 -27.23 7.99
N PHE A 538 -3.33 -26.58 8.71
CA PHE A 538 -1.91 -26.92 8.58
C PHE A 538 -1.64 -28.30 9.19
N ARG A 539 -1.00 -29.17 8.40
CA ARG A 539 -0.59 -30.50 8.85
C ARG A 539 0.93 -30.62 8.76
N LEU A 540 1.57 -30.56 9.92
CA LEU A 540 2.99 -30.87 10.06
C LEU A 540 3.17 -32.39 10.21
N PRO A 541 4.19 -33.00 9.59
CA PRO A 541 4.44 -34.42 9.70
C PRO A 541 5.00 -34.77 11.08
N GLU A 542 4.65 -35.95 11.58
CA GLU A 542 5.24 -36.50 12.80
C GLU A 542 6.71 -36.88 12.56
N THR A 543 7.52 -36.64 13.58
CA THR A 543 8.97 -36.84 13.57
C THR A 543 9.40 -38.03 14.42
N ASP A 544 10.55 -38.62 14.07
CA ASP A 544 11.14 -39.71 14.83
C ASP A 544 11.75 -39.20 16.15
N LYS A 545 11.76 -40.05 17.19
CA LYS A 545 12.40 -39.70 18.46
C LYS A 545 13.92 -39.78 18.33
N LEU A 546 14.61 -38.70 18.69
CA LEU A 546 16.06 -38.60 18.69
C LEU A 546 16.60 -38.64 20.13
N PRO A 547 17.79 -39.24 20.36
CA PRO A 547 18.43 -39.21 21.68
C PRO A 547 18.89 -37.79 22.03
N LEU A 548 18.77 -37.43 23.31
CA LEU A 548 19.25 -36.17 23.89
C LEU A 548 20.79 -36.17 23.99
N PRO A 549 21.47 -35.00 23.95
CA PRO A 549 20.92 -33.66 23.70
C PRO A 549 20.67 -33.41 22.21
N LEU A 550 19.58 -32.71 21.86
CA LEU A 550 19.32 -32.34 20.46
C LEU A 550 20.25 -31.22 20.03
N LEU A 551 20.21 -30.14 20.79
CA LEU A 551 20.96 -28.93 20.56
C LEU A 551 21.16 -28.26 21.92
N GLN A 552 22.42 -28.03 22.25
CA GLN A 552 22.83 -27.35 23.47
C GLN A 552 23.94 -26.37 23.14
N ILE A 553 23.78 -25.14 23.61
CA ILE A 553 24.75 -24.07 23.54
C ILE A 553 25.16 -23.73 24.97
N SER A 554 26.47 -23.68 25.23
CA SER A 554 27.00 -23.40 26.57
C SER A 554 28.10 -22.33 26.53
N ASN A 555 27.96 -21.31 27.38
CA ASN A 555 28.85 -20.16 27.51
C ASN A 555 29.19 -19.49 26.18
N VAL A 556 28.22 -19.40 25.26
CA VAL A 556 28.49 -18.83 23.94
C VAL A 556 28.53 -17.32 23.97
N THR A 557 29.60 -16.77 23.41
CA THR A 557 29.76 -15.34 23.15
C THR A 557 29.93 -15.10 21.67
N PHE A 558 29.18 -14.15 21.11
CA PHE A 558 29.18 -13.85 19.69
C PHE A 558 28.99 -12.34 19.41
N GLY A 559 29.69 -11.84 18.38
CA GLY A 559 29.48 -10.52 17.79
C GLY A 559 30.02 -10.49 16.36
N TYR A 560 29.31 -9.81 15.44
CA TYR A 560 29.77 -9.67 14.05
C TYR A 560 31.08 -8.87 13.93
N ARG A 561 31.31 -7.97 14.88
CA ARG A 561 32.58 -7.28 15.08
C ARG A 561 33.07 -7.58 16.49
N PRO A 562 34.38 -7.84 16.70
CA PRO A 562 34.92 -8.11 18.02
C PRO A 562 34.68 -6.96 19.02
N GLU A 563 34.55 -5.73 18.53
CA GLU A 563 34.27 -4.53 19.33
C GLU A 563 32.80 -4.44 19.79
N ARG A 564 31.86 -5.10 19.11
CA ARG A 564 30.43 -5.04 19.41
C ARG A 564 29.85 -6.45 19.57
N LEU A 565 30.01 -6.98 20.78
CA LEU A 565 29.43 -8.24 21.21
C LEU A 565 27.90 -8.12 21.28
N LEU A 566 27.20 -9.00 20.57
CA LEU A 566 25.74 -9.07 20.54
C LEU A 566 25.19 -10.03 21.58
N LEU A 567 25.90 -11.13 21.85
CA LEU A 567 25.51 -12.17 22.79
C LEU A 567 26.72 -12.48 23.67
N LYS A 568 26.53 -12.55 24.98
CA LYS A 568 27.57 -12.79 25.98
C LYS A 568 27.13 -13.90 26.95
N ASN A 569 27.95 -14.94 27.08
CA ASN A 569 27.73 -16.07 27.99
C ASN A 569 26.29 -16.62 27.92
N VAL A 570 25.88 -17.00 26.71
CA VAL A 570 24.55 -17.56 26.47
C VAL A 570 24.56 -19.07 26.71
N ASP A 571 23.69 -19.51 27.61
CA ASP A 571 23.37 -20.92 27.85
C ASP A 571 21.94 -21.18 27.35
N PHE A 572 21.79 -22.12 26.43
CA PHE A 572 20.51 -22.43 25.82
C PHE A 572 20.43 -23.90 25.39
N ASP A 573 19.40 -24.61 25.86
CA ASP A 573 19.18 -26.02 25.60
C ASP A 573 17.79 -26.30 25.02
N ILE A 574 17.71 -27.24 24.07
CA ILE A 574 16.45 -27.59 23.40
C ILE A 574 16.21 -29.10 23.50
N THR A 575 14.98 -29.46 23.90
CA THR A 575 14.47 -30.83 23.87
C THR A 575 13.40 -31.00 22.78
N GLN A 576 12.97 -32.24 22.50
CA GLN A 576 11.93 -32.51 21.49
C GLN A 576 10.55 -31.98 21.90
N GLN A 577 10.36 -31.64 23.18
CA GLN A 577 9.11 -31.10 23.72
C GLN A 577 9.19 -29.60 24.01
N SER A 578 10.38 -29.00 23.90
CA SER A 578 10.57 -27.58 24.18
C SER A 578 9.80 -26.72 23.18
N ARG A 579 8.94 -25.84 23.71
CA ARG A 579 8.19 -24.83 22.95
C ARG A 579 8.57 -23.45 23.46
N VAL A 580 9.54 -22.84 22.78
CA VAL A 580 10.24 -21.65 23.25
C VAL A 580 9.83 -20.42 22.42
N ALA A 581 9.38 -19.38 23.11
CA ALA A 581 9.18 -18.05 22.57
C ALA A 581 10.41 -17.18 22.86
N VAL A 582 11.05 -16.63 21.83
CA VAL A 582 12.16 -15.69 21.98
C VAL A 582 11.65 -14.27 21.75
N VAL A 583 11.71 -13.42 22.76
CA VAL A 583 11.27 -12.03 22.72
C VAL A 583 12.42 -11.08 23.04
N GLY A 584 12.35 -9.85 22.53
CA GLY A 584 13.38 -8.83 22.73
C GLY A 584 13.29 -7.73 21.69
N PRO A 585 13.97 -6.59 21.90
CA PRO A 585 13.96 -5.49 20.95
C PRO A 585 14.67 -5.86 19.63
N ASN A 586 14.32 -5.15 18.56
CA ASN A 586 14.88 -5.32 17.24
C ASN A 586 16.34 -4.92 17.25
N GLY A 587 17.18 -5.80 16.69
CA GLY A 587 18.62 -5.65 16.75
C GLY A 587 19.28 -6.14 18.04
N ALA A 588 18.54 -6.73 18.99
CA ALA A 588 19.12 -7.38 20.17
C ALA A 588 19.91 -8.66 19.85
N GLY A 589 19.72 -9.23 18.66
CA GLY A 589 20.40 -10.46 18.23
C GLY A 589 19.50 -11.70 18.14
N LYS A 590 18.17 -11.57 18.16
CA LYS A 590 17.19 -12.67 18.01
C LYS A 590 17.47 -13.56 16.78
N SER A 591 17.54 -12.96 15.58
CA SER A 591 17.86 -13.71 14.35
C SER A 591 19.31 -14.23 14.34
N THR A 592 20.23 -13.57 15.04
CA THR A 592 21.61 -14.07 15.21
C THR A 592 21.64 -15.33 16.08
N LEU A 593 20.84 -15.38 17.15
CA LEU A 593 20.65 -16.59 17.95
C LEU A 593 20.13 -17.74 17.08
N MET A 594 19.15 -17.48 16.21
CA MET A 594 18.66 -18.51 15.27
C MET A 594 19.76 -19.04 14.34
N LYS A 595 20.58 -18.16 13.77
CA LYS A 595 21.71 -18.57 12.92
C LYS A 595 22.78 -19.37 13.68
N LEU A 596 23.02 -19.03 14.94
CA LEU A 596 23.86 -19.84 15.83
C LEU A 596 23.25 -21.22 16.04
N LEU A 597 21.95 -21.32 16.34
CA LEU A 597 21.25 -22.60 16.50
C LEU A 597 21.31 -23.47 15.22
N MET A 598 21.23 -22.87 14.03
CA MET A 598 21.39 -23.61 12.78
C MET A 598 22.82 -24.12 12.54
N GLY A 599 23.82 -23.46 13.12
CA GLY A 599 25.23 -23.71 12.86
C GLY A 599 25.77 -23.00 11.61
N GLU A 600 25.06 -21.96 11.12
CA GLU A 600 25.57 -21.12 10.02
C GLU A 600 26.70 -20.19 10.48
N ILE A 601 26.68 -19.83 11.76
CA ILE A 601 27.63 -18.92 12.38
C ILE A 601 28.36 -19.69 13.48
N THR A 602 29.68 -19.58 13.51
CA THR A 602 30.50 -20.14 14.59
C THR A 602 30.59 -19.14 15.75
N PRO A 603 30.44 -19.61 17.00
CA PRO A 603 30.63 -18.76 18.17
C PRO A 603 32.10 -18.34 18.30
N LEU A 604 32.36 -17.15 18.87
CA LEU A 604 33.73 -16.69 19.16
C LEU A 604 34.31 -17.42 20.38
N GLN A 605 33.47 -17.67 21.37
CA GLN A 605 33.77 -18.44 22.58
C GLN A 605 32.55 -19.30 22.93
N GLY A 606 32.76 -20.40 23.64
CA GLY A 606 31.72 -21.34 24.06
C GLY A 606 31.69 -22.64 23.24
N ASP A 607 30.84 -23.57 23.65
CA ASP A 607 30.68 -24.89 23.02
C ASP A 607 29.24 -25.05 22.48
N GLN A 608 29.12 -25.67 21.29
CA GLN A 608 27.85 -25.97 20.65
C GLN A 608 27.77 -27.45 20.34
N LYS A 609 26.88 -28.17 21.03
CA LYS A 609 26.61 -29.59 20.82
C LYS A 609 25.32 -29.78 20.04
N ARG A 610 25.39 -30.52 18.94
CA ARG A 610 24.24 -30.87 18.11
C ARG A 610 24.26 -32.36 17.75
N ASN A 611 23.09 -32.99 17.77
CA ASN A 611 22.95 -34.36 17.29
C ASN A 611 23.11 -34.42 15.75
N SER A 612 23.93 -35.34 15.25
CA SER A 612 24.25 -35.48 13.82
C SER A 612 23.05 -35.83 12.94
N ARG A 613 22.00 -36.46 13.49
CA ARG A 613 20.76 -36.79 12.77
C ARG A 613 19.69 -35.69 12.86
N LEU A 614 19.98 -34.59 13.54
CA LEU A 614 19.03 -33.49 13.74
C LEU A 614 18.77 -32.74 12.44
N ARG A 615 17.56 -32.90 11.90
CA ARG A 615 17.00 -32.03 10.86
C ARG A 615 16.32 -30.82 11.50
N VAL A 616 16.73 -29.61 11.10
CA VAL A 616 16.16 -28.34 11.56
C VAL A 616 15.46 -27.69 10.38
N GLY A 617 14.20 -27.28 10.56
CA GLY A 617 13.44 -26.52 9.58
C GLY A 617 13.46 -25.05 9.98
N PHE A 618 13.97 -24.18 9.12
CA PHE A 618 14.02 -22.75 9.38
C PHE A 618 13.02 -22.00 8.51
N PHE A 619 12.19 -21.20 9.16
CA PHE A 619 11.34 -20.20 8.54
C PHE A 619 11.92 -18.82 8.86
N SER A 620 12.58 -18.19 7.89
CA SER A 620 13.13 -16.85 8.03
C SER A 620 12.15 -15.79 7.53
N GLN A 621 12.26 -14.54 7.96
CA GLN A 621 11.49 -13.43 7.38
C GLN A 621 11.73 -13.26 5.86
N HIS A 622 12.95 -13.59 5.37
CA HIS A 622 13.34 -13.56 3.95
C HIS A 622 13.06 -14.88 3.20
N HIS A 623 12.17 -15.73 3.70
CA HIS A 623 11.88 -17.01 3.05
C HIS A 623 11.27 -16.84 1.64
N ILE A 624 10.67 -15.69 1.35
CA ILE A 624 10.14 -15.34 0.03
C ILE A 624 11.27 -15.28 -1.02
N ASP A 625 12.45 -14.81 -0.63
CA ASP A 625 13.60 -14.69 -1.54
C ASP A 625 14.24 -16.05 -1.86
N GLN A 626 13.99 -17.07 -1.02
CA GLN A 626 14.43 -18.45 -1.27
C GLN A 626 13.51 -19.21 -2.24
N LEU A 627 12.33 -18.66 -2.55
CA LEU A 627 11.40 -19.27 -3.50
C LEU A 627 11.76 -18.84 -4.92
N ASP A 628 11.79 -19.79 -5.86
CA ASP A 628 11.92 -19.45 -7.27
C ASP A 628 10.62 -18.80 -7.76
N LEU A 629 10.65 -17.46 -7.87
CA LEU A 629 9.49 -16.64 -8.24
C LEU A 629 8.96 -16.97 -9.65
N ASN A 630 9.79 -17.53 -10.53
CA ASN A 630 9.41 -17.86 -11.89
C ASN A 630 8.73 -19.24 -12.00
N ALA A 631 8.94 -20.11 -11.02
CA ALA A 631 8.35 -21.43 -10.97
C ALA A 631 6.93 -21.42 -10.39
N ASN A 632 6.16 -22.46 -10.65
CA ASN A 632 4.90 -22.74 -9.98
C ASN A 632 5.17 -23.49 -8.65
N PRO A 633 4.31 -23.36 -7.61
CA PRO A 633 4.48 -24.07 -6.34
C PRO A 633 4.66 -25.57 -6.48
N VAL A 634 3.88 -26.20 -7.37
CA VAL A 634 3.97 -27.64 -7.63
C VAL A 634 5.31 -28.01 -8.27
N THR A 635 5.74 -27.25 -9.28
CA THR A 635 7.03 -27.49 -9.95
C THR A 635 8.21 -27.22 -9.02
N PHE A 636 8.09 -26.24 -8.13
CA PHE A 636 9.11 -25.91 -7.12
C PHE A 636 9.28 -27.05 -6.10
N LEU A 637 8.19 -27.65 -5.63
CA LEU A 637 8.27 -28.81 -4.73
C LEU A 637 8.79 -30.05 -5.46
N ALA A 638 8.40 -30.25 -6.72
CA ALA A 638 8.86 -31.36 -7.54
C ALA A 638 10.37 -31.28 -7.86
N SER A 639 10.91 -30.08 -8.10
CA SER A 639 12.34 -29.89 -8.37
C SER A 639 13.20 -30.14 -7.13
N LYS A 640 12.74 -29.73 -5.94
CA LYS A 640 13.48 -29.94 -4.69
C LYS A 640 13.36 -31.36 -4.13
N TYR A 641 12.22 -32.02 -4.30
CA TYR A 641 11.97 -33.35 -3.76
C TYR A 641 11.46 -34.30 -4.84
N PRO A 642 12.29 -34.72 -5.81
CA PRO A 642 11.85 -35.59 -6.89
C PRO A 642 11.38 -36.95 -6.38
N GLY A 643 10.35 -37.52 -7.01
CA GLY A 643 9.90 -38.89 -6.73
C GLY A 643 8.44 -39.05 -6.28
N LYS A 644 7.66 -37.97 -6.19
CA LYS A 644 6.21 -38.04 -5.93
C LYS A 644 5.40 -37.66 -7.16
N THR A 645 4.12 -38.06 -7.18
CA THR A 645 3.20 -37.68 -8.25
C THR A 645 2.77 -36.21 -8.13
N GLU A 646 2.40 -35.57 -9.24
CA GLU A 646 1.89 -34.19 -9.24
C GLU A 646 0.68 -34.02 -8.31
N GLN A 647 -0.19 -35.04 -8.28
CA GLN A 647 -1.37 -35.05 -7.44
C GLN A 647 -1.04 -35.07 -5.95
N GLU A 648 0.01 -35.78 -5.53
CA GLU A 648 0.48 -35.74 -4.15
C GLU A 648 1.02 -34.37 -3.75
N TYR A 649 1.77 -33.68 -4.62
CA TYR A 649 2.21 -32.30 -4.33
C TYR A 649 1.02 -31.35 -4.23
N ARG A 650 0.00 -31.52 -5.09
CA ARG A 650 -1.24 -30.73 -5.03
C ARG A 650 -2.03 -31.01 -3.77
N SER A 651 -2.17 -32.27 -3.36
CA SER A 651 -2.82 -32.63 -2.10
C SER A 651 -2.06 -32.08 -0.89
N HIS A 652 -0.72 -32.12 -0.93
CA HIS A 652 0.13 -31.56 0.12
C HIS A 652 -0.01 -30.04 0.21
N LEU A 653 0.08 -29.32 -0.92
CA LEU A 653 -0.18 -27.87 -0.99
C LEU A 653 -1.61 -27.52 -0.57
N GLY A 654 -2.58 -28.38 -0.90
CA GLY A 654 -3.97 -28.26 -0.48
C GLY A 654 -4.15 -28.32 1.04
N ALA A 655 -3.35 -29.13 1.75
CA ALA A 655 -3.33 -29.13 3.21
C ALA A 655 -2.89 -27.76 3.76
N PHE A 656 -1.93 -27.08 3.14
CA PHE A 656 -1.52 -25.73 3.53
C PHE A 656 -2.46 -24.62 2.99
N GLY A 657 -3.65 -24.97 2.49
CA GLY A 657 -4.65 -24.01 2.03
C GLY A 657 -4.41 -23.45 0.63
N ILE A 658 -3.54 -24.08 -0.17
CA ILE A 658 -3.31 -23.71 -1.58
C ILE A 658 -4.08 -24.70 -2.45
N LYS A 659 -5.32 -24.35 -2.78
CA LYS A 659 -6.24 -25.21 -3.55
C LYS A 659 -6.31 -24.79 -5.03
N GLY A 660 -6.71 -25.73 -5.88
CA GLY A 660 -7.12 -25.47 -7.27
C GLY A 660 -6.05 -24.83 -8.15
N MET A 661 -6.40 -23.73 -8.80
CA MET A 661 -5.54 -23.05 -9.79
C MET A 661 -4.36 -22.29 -9.19
N THR A 662 -4.42 -21.93 -7.91
CA THR A 662 -3.34 -21.19 -7.23
C THR A 662 -2.03 -22.00 -7.18
N GLY A 663 -2.11 -23.34 -7.10
CA GLY A 663 -0.93 -24.20 -7.16
C GLY A 663 -0.24 -24.25 -8.52
N LEU A 664 -0.90 -23.77 -9.58
CA LEU A 664 -0.39 -23.71 -10.96
C LEU A 664 -0.03 -22.29 -11.41
N GLN A 665 -0.26 -21.29 -10.56
CA GLN A 665 0.17 -19.93 -10.80
C GLN A 665 1.67 -19.79 -10.47
N LYS A 666 2.32 -18.80 -11.08
CA LYS A 666 3.71 -18.47 -10.76
C LYS A 666 3.80 -17.95 -9.34
N ILE A 667 4.84 -18.34 -8.60
CA ILE A 667 5.05 -17.89 -7.23
C ILE A 667 5.14 -16.36 -7.14
N ALA A 668 5.70 -15.69 -8.16
CA ALA A 668 5.74 -14.22 -8.24
C ALA A 668 4.38 -13.55 -8.03
N THR A 669 3.31 -14.13 -8.60
CA THR A 669 1.95 -13.56 -8.58
C THR A 669 1.16 -13.87 -7.30
N LEU A 670 1.67 -14.74 -6.44
CA LEU A 670 1.00 -15.10 -5.19
C LEU A 670 1.10 -13.97 -4.17
N SER A 671 0.10 -13.86 -3.29
CA SER A 671 0.16 -12.93 -2.17
C SER A 671 1.24 -13.34 -1.16
N GLY A 672 1.72 -12.42 -0.32
CA GLY A 672 2.71 -12.73 0.73
C GLY A 672 2.29 -13.89 1.64
N GLY A 673 1.01 -13.94 2.03
CA GLY A 673 0.47 -15.05 2.81
C GLY A 673 0.39 -16.37 2.06
N GLN A 674 0.08 -16.35 0.76
CA GLN A 674 0.14 -17.55 -0.07
C GLN A 674 1.59 -18.05 -0.23
N LYS A 675 2.56 -17.13 -0.43
CA LYS A 675 3.99 -17.46 -0.48
C LYS A 675 4.46 -18.08 0.84
N SER A 676 4.02 -17.52 1.97
CA SER A 676 4.31 -18.06 3.31
C SER A 676 3.75 -19.48 3.47
N ARG A 677 2.52 -19.74 3.00
CA ARG A 677 1.93 -21.09 2.99
C ARG A 677 2.72 -22.08 2.12
N VAL A 678 3.23 -21.65 0.95
CA VAL A 678 4.14 -22.47 0.13
C VAL A 678 5.42 -22.79 0.88
N ALA A 679 5.99 -21.82 1.60
CA ALA A 679 7.20 -22.02 2.40
C ALA A 679 6.97 -22.99 3.57
N PHE A 680 5.83 -22.89 4.27
CA PHE A 680 5.46 -23.89 5.28
C PHE A 680 5.27 -25.29 4.67
N ALA A 681 4.69 -25.38 3.48
CA ALA A 681 4.61 -26.65 2.75
C ALA A 681 6.01 -27.18 2.39
N HIS A 682 6.94 -26.32 2.00
CA HIS A 682 8.32 -26.71 1.71
C HIS A 682 9.05 -27.25 2.96
N ILE A 683 8.91 -26.57 4.10
CA ILE A 683 9.52 -26.97 5.38
C ILE A 683 8.90 -28.29 5.87
N SER A 684 7.59 -28.44 5.73
CA SER A 684 6.88 -29.69 6.07
C SER A 684 7.46 -30.89 5.32
N MET A 685 7.83 -30.74 4.04
CA MET A 685 8.45 -31.83 3.28
C MET A 685 9.82 -32.25 3.80
N MET A 686 10.58 -31.39 4.49
CA MET A 686 11.87 -31.74 5.10
C MET A 686 11.72 -32.71 6.29
N ARG A 687 10.52 -32.85 6.85
CA ARG A 687 10.26 -33.54 8.12
C ARG A 687 11.26 -33.11 9.22
N PRO A 688 11.32 -31.81 9.57
CA PRO A 688 12.26 -31.30 10.55
C PRO A 688 11.89 -31.79 11.95
N HIS A 689 12.88 -32.08 12.81
CA HIS A 689 12.65 -32.44 14.22
C HIS A 689 12.56 -31.21 15.12
N VAL A 690 13.20 -30.11 14.71
CA VAL A 690 13.12 -28.81 15.36
C VAL A 690 12.70 -27.77 14.33
N LEU A 691 11.68 -26.99 14.66
CA LEU A 691 11.21 -25.86 13.85
C LEU A 691 11.71 -24.56 14.47
N LEU A 692 12.43 -23.77 13.67
CA LEU A 692 12.86 -22.42 14.00
C LEU A 692 12.00 -21.46 13.16
N LEU A 693 11.18 -20.65 13.81
CA LEU A 693 10.27 -19.70 13.18
C LEU A 693 10.69 -18.28 13.55
N ASP A 694 11.10 -17.49 12.56
CA ASP A 694 11.44 -16.07 12.73
C ASP A 694 10.29 -15.22 12.16
N GLU A 695 9.50 -14.62 13.05
CA GLU A 695 8.31 -13.81 12.75
C GLU A 695 7.33 -14.47 11.76
N PRO A 696 6.78 -15.67 12.08
CA PRO A 696 5.83 -16.36 11.20
C PRO A 696 4.52 -15.59 10.99
N THR A 697 4.24 -14.60 11.84
CA THR A 697 2.97 -13.88 11.89
C THR A 697 2.84 -12.75 10.87
N ASN A 698 3.94 -12.20 10.35
CA ASN A 698 3.94 -10.97 9.54
C ASN A 698 3.17 -11.04 8.21
N HIS A 699 2.98 -12.23 7.66
CA HIS A 699 2.34 -12.41 6.36
C HIS A 699 1.18 -13.41 6.39
N LEU A 700 0.87 -14.00 7.55
CA LEU A 700 -0.23 -14.94 7.69
C LEU A 700 -1.51 -14.19 8.07
N ASP A 701 -2.61 -14.55 7.40
CA ASP A 701 -3.95 -14.12 7.81
C ASP A 701 -4.32 -14.69 9.19
N THR A 702 -5.33 -14.12 9.85
CA THR A 702 -5.90 -14.65 11.11
C THR A 702 -6.27 -16.14 11.01
N GLU A 703 -6.85 -16.58 9.90
CA GLU A 703 -7.17 -18.00 9.64
C GLU A 703 -5.92 -18.88 9.53
N GLY A 704 -4.86 -18.37 8.88
CA GLY A 704 -3.60 -19.08 8.71
C GLY A 704 -2.82 -19.18 10.03
N LEU A 705 -2.94 -18.16 10.89
CA LEU A 705 -2.37 -18.16 12.24
C LEU A 705 -3.03 -19.20 13.14
N ASP A 706 -4.37 -19.27 13.14
CA ASP A 706 -5.08 -20.30 13.90
C ASP A 706 -4.68 -21.71 13.43
N ALA A 707 -4.61 -21.91 12.12
CA ALA A 707 -4.17 -23.16 11.52
C ALA A 707 -2.74 -23.54 11.94
N LEU A 708 -1.81 -22.56 11.94
CA LEU A 708 -0.44 -22.77 12.38
C LEU A 708 -0.38 -23.10 13.87
N CYS A 709 -1.17 -22.42 14.69
CA CYS A 709 -1.19 -22.64 16.11
C CYS A 709 -1.71 -24.04 16.48
N GLU A 710 -2.78 -24.50 15.81
CA GLU A 710 -3.24 -25.88 15.93
C GLU A 710 -2.19 -26.90 15.46
N ALA A 711 -1.47 -26.60 14.38
CA ALA A 711 -0.43 -27.48 13.85
C ALA A 711 0.76 -27.60 14.80
N ILE A 712 1.21 -26.50 15.40
CA ILE A 712 2.29 -26.48 16.41
C ILE A 712 1.87 -27.25 17.66
N LYS A 713 0.62 -27.08 18.12
CA LYS A 713 0.09 -27.85 19.26
C LYS A 713 0.14 -29.36 19.03
N LYS A 714 -0.15 -29.81 17.81
CA LYS A 714 -0.13 -31.23 17.41
C LYS A 714 1.27 -31.74 17.06
N PHE A 715 2.23 -30.86 16.84
CA PHE A 715 3.59 -31.23 16.43
C PHE A 715 4.35 -31.86 17.60
N ASN A 716 5.08 -32.94 17.29
CA ASN A 716 5.77 -33.78 18.27
C ASN A 716 7.29 -33.47 18.41
N GLY A 717 7.76 -32.42 17.74
CA GLY A 717 9.14 -31.94 17.80
C GLY A 717 9.28 -30.60 18.53
N GLY A 718 10.52 -30.15 18.70
CA GLY A 718 10.83 -28.89 19.37
C GLY A 718 10.50 -27.69 18.49
N VAL A 719 9.95 -26.62 19.07
CA VAL A 719 9.61 -25.39 18.34
C VAL A 719 10.24 -24.20 19.04
N ILE A 720 10.94 -23.38 18.28
CA ILE A 720 11.43 -22.08 18.73
C ILE A 720 10.85 -21.04 17.80
N CYS A 721 10.16 -20.07 18.37
CA CYS A 721 9.55 -19.00 17.62
C CYS A 721 10.02 -17.65 18.15
N ILE A 722 10.45 -16.78 17.24
CA ILE A 722 10.49 -15.33 17.47
C ILE A 722 9.16 -14.81 16.95
N SER A 723 8.38 -14.19 17.82
CA SER A 723 7.14 -13.53 17.43
C SER A 723 6.86 -12.37 18.37
N HIS A 724 6.15 -11.38 17.86
CA HIS A 724 5.61 -10.26 18.64
C HIS A 724 4.14 -10.43 19.00
N ASP A 725 3.46 -11.47 18.49
CA ASP A 725 2.03 -11.72 18.74
C ASP A 725 1.82 -12.44 20.09
N GLU A 726 1.17 -11.73 21.01
CA GLU A 726 0.84 -12.22 22.35
C GLU A 726 -0.09 -13.44 22.32
N THR A 727 -1.10 -13.42 21.43
CA THR A 727 -2.08 -14.50 21.33
C THR A 727 -1.44 -15.77 20.78
N PHE A 728 -0.53 -15.62 19.82
CA PHE A 728 0.22 -16.73 19.26
C PHE A 728 1.15 -17.35 20.32
N ILE A 729 1.91 -16.52 21.05
CA ILE A 729 2.82 -16.99 22.09
C ILE A 729 2.06 -17.73 23.19
N HIS A 730 1.01 -17.11 23.75
CA HIS A 730 0.22 -17.71 24.84
C HIS A 730 -0.44 -19.03 24.42
N ASN A 731 -0.91 -19.11 23.18
CA ASN A 731 -1.60 -20.31 22.73
C ASN A 731 -0.64 -21.46 22.40
N CYS A 732 0.57 -21.17 21.94
CA CYS A 732 1.40 -22.17 21.25
C CYS A 732 2.76 -22.45 21.90
N LEU A 733 3.21 -21.60 22.84
CA LEU A 733 4.55 -21.68 23.43
C LEU A 733 4.45 -21.71 24.97
N ASP A 734 5.26 -22.57 25.60
CA ASP A 734 5.21 -22.84 27.04
C ASP A 734 6.31 -22.07 27.80
N GLU A 735 7.40 -21.70 27.13
CA GLU A 735 8.55 -21.02 27.74
C GLU A 735 8.85 -19.70 27.05
N LEU A 736 9.09 -18.65 27.83
CA LEU A 736 9.50 -17.34 27.33
C LEU A 736 10.99 -17.09 27.62
N TRP A 737 11.75 -16.70 26.60
CA TRP A 737 13.16 -16.35 26.69
C TRP A 737 13.36 -14.92 26.19
N VAL A 738 13.96 -14.09 27.03
CA VAL A 738 14.16 -12.67 26.75
C VAL A 738 15.61 -12.44 26.33
N VAL A 739 15.79 -11.81 25.17
CA VAL A 739 17.10 -11.33 24.68
C VAL A 739 17.17 -9.83 24.92
N ASP A 740 17.95 -9.40 25.91
CA ASP A 740 18.16 -7.99 26.24
C ASP A 740 19.60 -7.72 26.68
N ASP A 741 20.15 -6.55 26.28
CA ASP A 741 21.52 -6.10 26.57
C ASP A 741 22.63 -7.17 26.41
N GLY A 742 22.44 -8.08 25.45
CA GLY A 742 23.36 -9.14 25.09
C GLY A 742 23.37 -10.35 26.02
N LYS A 743 22.35 -10.50 26.86
CA LYS A 743 22.08 -11.73 27.61
C LYS A 743 20.81 -12.40 27.09
N VAL A 744 20.71 -13.71 27.28
CA VAL A 744 19.51 -14.49 27.01
C VAL A 744 19.10 -15.14 28.32
N GLU A 745 17.96 -14.75 28.87
CA GLU A 745 17.47 -15.24 30.16
C GLU A 745 16.07 -15.84 30.01
N LYS A 746 15.83 -16.95 30.72
CA LYS A 746 14.50 -17.56 30.80
C LYS A 746 13.63 -16.71 31.71
N PHE A 747 12.51 -16.23 31.18
CA PHE A 747 11.54 -15.43 31.93
C PHE A 747 10.44 -16.33 32.48
N HIS A 748 10.25 -16.30 33.80
CA HIS A 748 9.22 -17.05 34.50
C HIS A 748 7.99 -16.18 34.74
N GLY A 749 7.24 -15.90 33.67
CA GLY A 749 6.00 -15.13 33.71
C GLY A 749 5.36 -15.00 32.33
N ASP A 750 4.20 -14.33 32.27
CA ASP A 750 3.44 -14.17 31.02
C ASP A 750 3.92 -12.97 30.19
N VAL A 751 3.60 -12.98 28.89
CA VAL A 751 3.90 -11.86 27.96
C VAL A 751 3.29 -10.54 28.44
N ALA A 752 2.09 -10.57 29.04
CA ALA A 752 1.43 -9.40 29.61
C ALA A 752 2.17 -8.84 30.84
N GLU A 753 2.80 -9.70 31.65
CA GLU A 753 3.63 -9.29 32.77
C GLU A 753 4.95 -8.68 32.27
N TYR A 754 5.55 -9.31 31.26
CA TYR A 754 6.72 -8.77 30.57
C TYR A 754 6.45 -7.37 29.96
N LYS A 755 5.30 -7.17 29.29
CA LYS A 755 4.86 -5.86 28.78
C LYS A 755 4.77 -4.80 29.89
N ARG A 756 4.18 -5.14 31.05
CA ARG A 756 4.08 -4.22 32.20
C ARG A 756 5.46 -3.82 32.73
N ILE A 757 6.39 -4.77 32.82
CA ILE A 757 7.77 -4.51 33.24
C ILE A 757 8.46 -3.58 32.24
N ILE A 758 8.30 -3.79 30.94
CA ILE A 758 8.86 -2.92 29.90
C ILE A 758 8.29 -1.50 29.99
N LEU A 759 6.98 -1.36 30.12
CA LEU A 759 6.33 -0.05 30.24
C LEU A 759 6.81 0.71 31.48
N SER A 760 7.02 0.01 32.61
CA SER A 760 7.61 0.60 33.81
C SER A 760 9.06 1.05 33.58
N LYS A 761 9.90 0.20 32.96
CA LYS A 761 11.28 0.54 32.61
C LYS A 761 11.37 1.73 31.65
N ASN A 762 10.46 1.84 30.69
CA ASN A 762 10.42 2.97 29.75
C ASN A 762 9.99 4.26 30.43
N LYS A 763 9.02 4.22 31.35
CA LYS A 763 8.65 5.38 32.18
C LYS A 763 9.79 5.82 33.09
N ASP A 764 10.51 4.87 33.69
CA ASP A 764 11.68 5.17 34.53
C ASP A 764 12.86 5.71 33.73
N ARG A 765 13.06 5.26 32.47
CA ARG A 765 14.04 5.84 31.55
C ARG A 765 13.66 7.25 31.10
N ALA A 766 12.38 7.53 30.88
CA ALA A 766 11.90 8.88 30.54
C ALA A 766 11.98 9.86 31.73
N ALA A 767 11.97 9.35 32.97
CA ALA A 767 12.09 10.15 34.18
C ALA A 767 13.54 10.44 34.61
N ARG A 768 14.54 9.81 33.99
CA ARG A 768 15.95 10.13 34.22
C ARG A 768 16.41 11.19 33.20
N PRO A 769 16.90 12.36 33.67
CA PRO A 769 17.29 13.47 32.81
C PRO A 769 18.50 13.13 31.93
#